data_AF-A0A078AE73-F1
#
_entry.id   AF-A0A078AE73-F1
#
_cell.length_a   1.000
_cell.length_b   1.000
_cell.length_c   1.000
_cell.angle_alpha   90.00
_cell.angle_beta   90.00
_cell.angle_gamma   90.00
#
_symmetry.space_group_name_H-M   'P 1'
#
loop_
_entity.id
_entity.type
_entity.pdbx_description
1 polymer ?
#
loop_
_entity_poly.entity_id
_entity_poly.type
_entity_poly.pdbx_seq_one_letter_code
_entity_poly.pdbx_strand_id
1 'polypeptide(L)'
;MESQQNKILDILQIQQSSESVDYVNNQTQFQLHGLLTEQRHEQTQNLSQTLKKDTKEGLNQLFSVDEDISQRFSRLGQNDDLAKLQQAADSVYNTLINGRKIYIYGCGATGRLAKQIECEMWKRFYDILENNEIVNPKLKDRFPSISLRNQVIGELTGGDRALVSSLEGFEDLQVIGHLQYEDNQISKGDCVFSVTEGGETSSVIGTILYAAQQYGDINQLSEDQVLEAQRHLYYIYNNNDEHLTPFDRCNSVLNNKLITKISLCTGQQAIGGSTRMQASTTSQFIVSMLLENAMHRILSELLDQGELNDAGFQVGQMSLSDQIISFTKVQSQIKNHINDIAKFTELEYNTYANGGRTYYFAQHAIVTIFTDMTERSPTFSLAPIDRSDAKEVKSIAQVFTNVDNQSEAWVRLLGRNYRGLSHPNYREKFEDVGILRQKALDSLAQAGPDQEQYYDFSFSKDNREFSLPTSKDLGVLVLFGYEIERLIMHYNNGIPISDENNYKNKSKYDTFIREQMYKECQILHVNIGDVQDPMYIRHSIALKMIMNAHSTAVNTKFGKVVGNTMSNVRAGNLKLVGRATYLTLSHVNQNLKKMNESTQITYSEANAVLFDVMDYLSKNPKITAESPVPTSIIRILEAMKKQTHITNEEAFVIKQELGLADYLENYA
;
A
#
# COMPACT_ATOMS: atom_id res chain seq x y z
N MET A 1 -6.97 -53.93 -5.95
CA MET A 1 -6.06 -53.17 -6.83
C MET A 1 -6.51 -51.72 -6.74
N GLU A 2 -6.00 -50.99 -5.74
CA GLU A 2 -6.11 -49.53 -5.73
C GLU A 2 -5.36 -49.03 -6.97
N SER A 3 -6.04 -48.28 -7.84
CA SER A 3 -5.41 -47.66 -9.00
C SER A 3 -4.25 -46.80 -8.50
N GLN A 4 -3.02 -47.12 -8.90
CA GLN A 4 -1.91 -46.17 -8.83
C GLN A 4 -2.31 -44.97 -9.69
N GLN A 5 -2.94 -43.97 -9.07
CA GLN A 5 -3.06 -42.65 -9.67
C GLN A 5 -1.64 -42.12 -9.81
N ASN A 6 -1.18 -41.95 -11.05
CA ASN A 6 0.12 -41.36 -11.34
C ASN A 6 0.16 -39.98 -10.69
N LYS A 7 1.17 -39.74 -9.85
CA LYS A 7 1.36 -38.43 -9.25
C LYS A 7 1.70 -37.44 -10.36
N ILE A 8 1.29 -36.18 -10.21
CA ILE A 8 1.47 -35.17 -11.27
C ILE A 8 2.94 -35.01 -11.68
N LEU A 9 3.87 -35.20 -10.74
CA LEU A 9 5.31 -35.15 -11.02
C LEU A 9 5.78 -36.29 -11.91
N ASP A 10 5.15 -37.47 -11.82
CA ASP A 10 5.46 -38.62 -12.68
C ASP A 10 4.97 -38.36 -14.11
N ILE A 11 3.76 -37.80 -14.26
CA ILE A 11 3.20 -37.42 -15.57
C ILE A 11 4.07 -36.35 -16.24
N LEU A 12 4.47 -35.33 -15.46
CA LEU A 12 5.29 -34.22 -15.95
C LEU A 12 6.79 -34.57 -16.03
N GLN A 13 7.21 -35.73 -15.53
CA GLN A 13 8.62 -36.15 -15.45
C GLN A 13 9.51 -35.13 -14.72
N ILE A 14 8.99 -34.53 -13.64
CA ILE A 14 9.69 -33.52 -12.84
C ILE A 14 10.34 -34.20 -11.63
N GLN A 15 11.65 -34.03 -11.50
CA GLN A 15 12.35 -34.27 -10.24
C GLN A 15 12.37 -32.98 -9.43
N GLN A 16 11.95 -33.03 -8.16
CA GLN A 16 11.94 -31.84 -7.30
C GLN A 16 13.37 -31.30 -7.11
N SER A 17 13.54 -29.99 -7.29
CA SER A 17 14.81 -29.31 -7.05
C SER A 17 15.11 -29.21 -5.55
N SER A 18 16.39 -29.04 -5.20
CA SER A 18 16.82 -28.81 -3.82
C SER A 18 16.13 -27.60 -3.19
N GLU A 19 15.93 -26.55 -3.97
CA GLU A 19 15.32 -25.28 -3.58
C GLU A 19 13.82 -25.45 -3.28
N SER A 20 13.12 -26.25 -4.10
CA SER A 20 11.72 -26.60 -3.86
C SER A 20 11.56 -27.43 -2.58
N VAL A 21 12.43 -28.43 -2.39
CA VAL A 21 12.43 -29.28 -1.19
C VAL A 21 12.75 -28.47 0.07
N ASP A 22 13.75 -27.58 0.01
CA ASP A 22 14.09 -26.68 1.12
C ASP A 22 12.92 -25.75 1.45
N TYR A 23 12.29 -25.15 0.44
CA TYR A 23 11.17 -24.24 0.65
C TYR A 23 10.00 -24.91 1.38
N VAL A 24 9.60 -26.09 0.91
CA VAL A 24 8.45 -26.82 1.47
C VAL A 24 8.74 -27.28 2.91
N ASN A 25 9.96 -27.73 3.20
CA ASN A 25 10.26 -28.36 4.49
C ASN A 25 10.82 -27.40 5.54
N ASN A 26 11.62 -26.41 5.12
CA ASN A 26 12.40 -25.57 6.02
C ASN A 26 11.95 -24.10 6.01
N GLN A 27 11.27 -23.62 4.96
CA GLN A 27 10.78 -22.23 4.85
C GLN A 27 9.30 -22.08 5.24
N THR A 28 8.80 -22.91 6.17
CA THR A 28 7.39 -22.94 6.58
C THR A 28 6.90 -21.61 7.18
N GLN A 29 7.80 -20.82 7.76
CA GLN A 29 7.50 -19.47 8.27
C GLN A 29 7.06 -18.48 7.17
N PHE A 30 7.22 -18.83 5.89
CA PHE A 30 6.80 -18.02 4.73
C PHE A 30 5.63 -18.63 3.96
N GLN A 31 5.08 -19.77 4.41
CA GLN A 31 3.89 -20.40 3.86
C GLN A 31 2.63 -19.78 4.46
N LEU A 32 2.33 -18.55 4.05
CA LEU A 32 1.32 -17.68 4.69
C LEU A 32 -0.12 -17.94 4.23
N HIS A 33 -0.34 -18.95 3.40
CA HIS A 33 -1.65 -19.21 2.78
C HIS A 33 -2.73 -19.69 3.76
N GLY A 34 -2.46 -19.75 5.07
CA GLY A 34 -3.46 -19.94 6.11
C GLY A 34 -4.03 -18.62 6.65
N LEU A 35 -3.37 -17.49 6.41
CA LEU A 35 -3.82 -16.18 6.90
C LEU A 35 -5.10 -15.73 6.19
N LEU A 36 -6.00 -15.06 6.93
CA LEU A 36 -7.25 -14.52 6.37
C LEU A 36 -6.96 -13.50 5.26
N THR A 37 -5.93 -12.69 5.45
CA THR A 37 -5.49 -11.70 4.44
C THR A 37 -5.03 -12.32 3.12
N GLU A 38 -4.65 -13.60 3.11
CA GLU A 38 -4.27 -14.36 1.90
C GLU A 38 -5.45 -15.16 1.30
N GLN A 39 -6.56 -15.30 2.03
CA GLN A 39 -7.74 -16.03 1.56
C GLN A 39 -8.59 -15.21 0.58
N ARG A 40 -9.41 -15.93 -0.19
CA ARG A 40 -10.39 -15.34 -1.12
C ARG A 40 -11.62 -14.87 -0.36
N HIS A 41 -12.11 -13.67 -0.68
CA HIS A 41 -13.38 -13.17 -0.16
C HIS A 41 -14.58 -13.74 -0.96
N GLU A 42 -15.69 -14.04 -0.29
CA GLU A 42 -16.84 -14.68 -0.94
C GLU A 42 -17.58 -13.74 -1.90
N GLN A 43 -17.75 -12.47 -1.51
CA GLN A 43 -18.49 -11.48 -2.31
C GLN A 43 -17.84 -11.15 -3.67
N THR A 44 -16.54 -11.40 -3.82
CA THR A 44 -15.78 -11.05 -5.04
C THR A 44 -15.32 -12.28 -5.82
N GLN A 45 -15.77 -13.50 -5.50
CA GLN A 45 -15.23 -14.72 -6.13
C GLN A 45 -15.25 -14.72 -7.67
N ASN A 46 -16.26 -14.07 -8.27
CA ASN A 46 -16.48 -13.91 -9.70
C ASN A 46 -16.10 -12.52 -10.25
N LEU A 47 -15.32 -11.73 -9.50
CA LEU A 47 -15.00 -10.34 -9.83
C LEU A 47 -14.45 -10.17 -11.25
N SER A 48 -13.51 -11.02 -11.67
CA SER A 48 -12.96 -10.94 -13.02
C SER A 48 -14.00 -11.12 -14.12
N GLN A 49 -14.99 -11.98 -13.92
CA GLN A 49 -16.09 -12.22 -14.84
C GLN A 49 -17.08 -11.05 -14.83
N THR A 50 -17.36 -10.49 -13.65
CA THR A 50 -18.22 -9.31 -13.50
C THR A 50 -17.61 -8.10 -14.22
N LEU A 51 -16.34 -7.75 -13.96
CA LEU A 51 -15.68 -6.59 -14.56
C LEU A 51 -15.53 -6.66 -16.08
N LYS A 52 -15.44 -7.88 -16.64
CA LYS A 52 -15.48 -8.08 -18.10
C LYS A 52 -16.84 -7.67 -18.70
N LYS A 53 -17.93 -7.85 -17.95
CA LYS A 53 -19.31 -7.59 -18.42
C LYS A 53 -19.81 -6.20 -18.03
N ASP A 54 -19.59 -5.80 -16.78
CA ASP A 54 -20.07 -4.54 -16.19
C ASP A 54 -19.05 -4.01 -15.17
N THR A 55 -18.38 -2.92 -15.53
CA THR A 55 -17.38 -2.28 -14.67
C THR A 55 -17.98 -1.66 -13.42
N LYS A 56 -19.19 -1.10 -13.51
CA LYS A 56 -19.85 -0.51 -12.34
C LYS A 56 -20.16 -1.60 -11.33
N GLU A 57 -20.69 -2.72 -11.77
CA GLU A 57 -21.00 -3.84 -10.87
C GLU A 57 -19.75 -4.46 -10.27
N GLY A 58 -18.68 -4.62 -11.06
CA GLY A 58 -17.40 -5.09 -10.50
C GLY A 58 -16.80 -4.13 -9.47
N LEU A 59 -16.93 -2.81 -9.68
CA LEU A 59 -16.53 -1.83 -8.66
C LEU A 59 -17.42 -1.89 -7.41
N ASN A 60 -18.74 -2.11 -7.56
CA ASN A 60 -19.63 -2.36 -6.41
C ASN A 60 -19.17 -3.58 -5.60
N GLN A 61 -18.75 -4.67 -6.25
CA GLN A 61 -18.20 -5.84 -5.56
C GLN A 61 -16.92 -5.52 -4.77
N LEU A 62 -16.04 -4.67 -5.30
CA LEU A 62 -14.85 -4.24 -4.56
C LEU A 62 -15.22 -3.40 -3.32
N PHE A 63 -16.13 -2.43 -3.48
CA PHE A 63 -16.58 -1.56 -2.39
C PHE A 63 -17.50 -2.25 -1.38
N SER A 64 -18.11 -3.39 -1.72
CA SER A 64 -18.90 -4.17 -0.76
C SER A 64 -18.02 -4.79 0.30
N VAL A 65 -16.80 -5.23 -0.05
CA VAL A 65 -15.84 -5.78 0.94
C VAL A 65 -15.33 -4.70 1.88
N ASP A 66 -15.28 -3.44 1.43
CA ASP A 66 -14.94 -2.33 2.34
C ASP A 66 -15.98 -2.17 3.46
N GLU A 67 -17.21 -2.71 3.35
CA GLU A 67 -18.18 -2.71 4.46
C GLU A 67 -17.67 -3.47 5.68
N ASP A 68 -16.76 -4.45 5.50
CA ASP A 68 -16.13 -5.17 6.61
C ASP A 68 -15.27 -4.25 7.49
N ILE A 69 -14.72 -3.17 6.90
CA ILE A 69 -14.03 -2.11 7.64
C ILE A 69 -15.01 -1.43 8.59
N SER A 70 -16.18 -1.02 8.10
CA SER A 70 -17.22 -0.38 8.92
C SER A 70 -17.77 -1.32 9.99
N GLN A 71 -17.92 -2.60 9.70
CA GLN A 71 -18.30 -3.60 10.70
C GLN A 71 -17.21 -3.78 11.76
N ARG A 72 -15.92 -3.76 11.39
CA ARG A 72 -14.82 -3.80 12.37
C ARG A 72 -14.79 -2.53 13.22
N PHE A 73 -14.92 -1.36 12.61
CA PHE A 73 -14.92 -0.07 13.28
C PHE A 73 -16.10 0.09 14.25
N SER A 74 -17.30 -0.37 13.88
CA SER A 74 -18.46 -0.39 14.78
C SER A 74 -18.21 -1.25 16.03
N ARG A 75 -17.54 -2.41 15.87
CA ARG A 75 -17.14 -3.26 17.00
C ARG A 75 -16.04 -2.64 17.86
N LEU A 76 -15.05 -2.00 17.23
CA LEU A 76 -13.99 -1.27 17.93
C LEU A 76 -14.54 -0.14 18.79
N GLY A 77 -15.54 0.59 18.30
CA GLY A 77 -16.17 1.71 19.01
C GLY A 77 -17.00 1.32 20.25
N GLN A 78 -17.14 0.03 20.56
CA GLN A 78 -18.03 -0.49 21.62
C GLN A 78 -17.38 -1.53 22.54
N ASN A 79 -16.08 -1.82 22.40
CA ASN A 79 -15.41 -2.95 23.06
C ASN A 79 -14.10 -2.55 23.77
N ASP A 80 -13.44 -3.48 24.46
CA ASP A 80 -12.16 -3.31 25.15
C ASP A 80 -11.03 -2.77 24.25
N ASP A 81 -11.10 -3.03 22.93
CA ASP A 81 -10.17 -2.44 21.97
C ASP A 81 -10.29 -0.90 21.90
N LEU A 82 -11.45 -0.31 22.25
CA LEU A 82 -11.61 1.14 22.41
C LEU A 82 -10.70 1.68 23.52
N ALA A 83 -10.53 0.95 24.62
CA ALA A 83 -9.66 1.37 25.71
C ALA A 83 -8.18 1.41 25.27
N LYS A 84 -7.75 0.45 24.45
CA LYS A 84 -6.40 0.47 23.85
C LYS A 84 -6.22 1.63 22.89
N LEU A 85 -7.25 1.96 22.09
CA LEU A 85 -7.23 3.12 21.19
C LEU A 85 -7.23 4.43 21.97
N GLN A 86 -7.97 4.51 23.07
CA GLN A 86 -7.94 5.67 23.98
C GLN A 86 -6.56 5.84 24.60
N GLN A 87 -5.95 4.75 25.09
CA GLN A 87 -4.57 4.75 25.55
C GLN A 87 -3.61 5.23 24.47
N ALA A 88 -3.79 4.78 23.22
CA ALA A 88 -2.98 5.22 22.09
C ALA A 88 -3.15 6.72 21.81
N ALA A 89 -4.37 7.24 21.84
CA ALA A 89 -4.65 8.67 21.66
C ALA A 89 -3.98 9.52 22.76
N ASP A 90 -4.09 9.08 24.03
CA ASP A 90 -3.42 9.73 25.16
C ASP A 90 -1.90 9.67 25.01
N SER A 91 -1.36 8.57 24.50
CA SER A 91 0.08 8.40 24.30
C SER A 91 0.60 9.30 23.19
N VAL A 92 -0.14 9.45 22.09
CA VAL A 92 0.16 10.42 21.02
C VAL A 92 0.16 11.85 21.58
N TYR A 93 -0.89 12.24 22.30
CA TYR A 93 -0.97 13.56 22.93
C TYR A 93 0.23 13.82 23.85
N ASN A 94 0.51 12.91 24.78
CA ASN A 94 1.61 13.04 25.73
C ASN A 94 2.97 13.10 25.02
N THR A 95 3.15 12.32 23.95
CA THR A 95 4.40 12.32 23.17
C THR A 95 4.65 13.68 22.52
N LEU A 96 3.63 14.26 21.90
CA LEU A 96 3.72 15.57 21.23
C LEU A 96 4.09 16.68 22.22
N ILE A 97 3.33 16.82 23.31
CA ILE A 97 3.54 17.91 24.28
C ILE A 97 4.88 17.82 25.02
N ASN A 98 5.48 16.64 25.10
CA ASN A 98 6.78 16.41 25.74
C ASN A 98 7.97 16.49 24.77
N GLY A 99 7.76 16.90 23.52
CA GLY A 99 8.86 17.04 22.56
C GLY A 99 9.43 15.71 22.05
N ARG A 100 8.72 14.59 22.26
CA ARG A 100 9.12 13.23 21.85
C ARG A 100 8.66 12.89 20.43
N LYS A 101 9.19 11.82 19.85
CA LYS A 101 8.87 11.40 18.48
C LYS A 101 7.72 10.39 18.47
N ILE A 102 6.91 10.47 17.43
CA ILE A 102 5.96 9.43 17.04
C ILE A 102 6.53 8.76 15.80
N TYR A 103 6.88 7.48 15.93
CA TYR A 103 7.48 6.68 14.88
C TYR A 103 6.49 5.65 14.35
N ILE A 104 6.02 5.85 13.12
CA ILE A 104 5.09 4.94 12.44
C ILE A 104 5.91 4.15 11.44
N TYR A 105 6.10 2.85 11.66
CA TYR A 105 6.93 1.99 10.84
C TYR A 105 6.08 0.92 10.13
N GLY A 106 6.32 0.72 8.84
CA GLY A 106 5.70 -0.35 8.07
C GLY A 106 6.51 -0.80 6.85
N CYS A 107 6.03 -1.84 6.18
CA CYS A 107 6.64 -2.38 4.95
C CYS A 107 5.60 -2.44 3.83
N GLY A 108 6.03 -2.32 2.57
CA GLY A 108 5.11 -2.34 1.42
C GLY A 108 4.01 -1.29 1.57
N ALA A 109 2.73 -1.71 1.50
CA ALA A 109 1.62 -0.76 1.60
C ALA A 109 1.53 -0.14 3.00
N THR A 110 1.93 -0.85 4.06
CA THR A 110 1.98 -0.28 5.42
C THR A 110 3.12 0.69 5.67
N GLY A 111 4.21 0.63 4.91
CA GLY A 111 5.22 1.69 4.97
C GLY A 111 4.82 2.88 4.11
N ARG A 112 4.15 2.65 2.97
CA ARG A 112 3.59 3.72 2.14
C ARG A 112 2.48 4.48 2.87
N LEU A 113 1.60 3.81 3.61
CA LEU A 113 0.63 4.51 4.47
C LEU A 113 1.34 5.33 5.55
N ALA A 114 2.45 4.86 6.12
CA ALA A 114 3.20 5.64 7.10
C ALA A 114 3.73 6.94 6.46
N LYS A 115 4.25 6.86 5.23
CA LYS A 115 4.65 8.04 4.43
C LYS A 115 3.47 8.94 4.10
N GLN A 116 2.29 8.40 3.77
CA GLN A 116 1.08 9.22 3.57
C GLN A 116 0.69 9.96 4.85
N ILE A 117 0.74 9.30 6.01
CA ILE A 117 0.43 9.93 7.30
C ILE A 117 1.42 11.06 7.61
N GLU A 118 2.73 10.83 7.45
CA GLU A 118 3.74 11.88 7.66
C GLU A 118 3.60 13.03 6.66
N CYS A 119 3.63 12.71 5.37
CA CYS A 119 3.90 13.67 4.30
C CYS A 119 2.63 14.32 3.76
N GLU A 120 1.55 13.56 3.61
CA GLU A 120 0.30 14.04 3.00
C GLU A 120 -0.65 14.68 4.01
N MET A 121 -0.72 14.08 5.21
CA MET A 121 -1.64 14.48 6.28
C MET A 121 -0.96 15.39 7.31
N TRP A 122 0.03 14.88 8.05
CA TRP A 122 0.62 15.59 9.20
C TRP A 122 1.36 16.85 8.79
N LYS A 123 2.40 16.74 7.96
CA LYS A 123 3.24 17.90 7.60
C LYS A 123 2.44 19.01 6.95
N ARG A 124 1.47 18.68 6.10
CA ARG A 124 0.64 19.68 5.42
C ARG A 124 -0.37 20.35 6.32
N PHE A 125 -0.99 19.59 7.22
CA PHE A 125 -1.81 20.18 8.27
C PHE A 125 -0.97 21.17 9.11
N TYR A 126 0.26 20.80 9.45
CA TYR A 126 1.17 21.71 10.14
C TYR A 126 1.57 22.93 9.32
N ASP A 127 1.82 22.78 8.02
CA ASP A 127 2.10 23.91 7.13
C ASP A 127 0.93 24.92 7.14
N ILE A 128 -0.32 24.45 7.26
CA ILE A 128 -1.50 25.32 7.40
C ILE A 128 -1.46 26.05 8.75
N LEU A 129 -1.19 25.34 9.85
CA LEU A 129 -1.11 25.94 11.18
C LEU A 129 0.04 26.96 11.29
N GLU A 130 1.21 26.66 10.72
CA GLU A 130 2.38 27.54 10.73
C GLU A 130 2.15 28.82 9.91
N ASN A 131 1.32 28.76 8.86
CA ASN A 131 0.95 29.92 8.06
C ASN A 131 -0.27 30.68 8.61
N ASN A 132 -0.94 30.18 9.65
CA ASN A 132 -2.05 30.87 10.29
C ASN A 132 -1.53 31.92 11.28
N GLU A 133 -1.84 33.20 11.03
CA GLU A 133 -1.33 34.34 11.80
C GLU A 133 -1.77 34.38 13.28
N ILE A 134 -2.87 33.69 13.62
CA ILE A 134 -3.41 33.63 14.98
C ILE A 134 -2.91 32.38 15.71
N VAL A 135 -2.96 31.22 15.04
CA VAL A 135 -2.63 29.93 15.66
C VAL A 135 -1.12 29.76 15.83
N ASN A 136 -0.30 30.18 14.85
CA ASN A 136 1.15 29.99 14.89
C ASN A 136 1.82 30.68 16.09
N PRO A 137 1.55 31.96 16.42
CA PRO A 137 2.13 32.59 17.61
C PRO A 137 1.79 31.86 18.91
N LYS A 138 0.55 31.39 19.08
CA LYS A 138 0.12 30.67 20.29
C LYS A 138 0.81 29.31 20.42
N LEU A 139 0.95 28.57 19.31
CA LEU A 139 1.70 27.32 19.29
C LEU A 139 3.18 27.54 19.64
N LYS A 140 3.81 28.59 19.08
CA LYS A 140 5.21 28.93 19.37
C LYS A 140 5.42 29.39 20.81
N ASP A 141 4.47 30.13 21.39
CA ASP A 141 4.53 30.55 22.79
C ASP A 141 4.41 29.34 23.74
N ARG A 142 3.50 28.42 23.45
CA ARG A 142 3.33 27.19 24.24
C ARG A 142 4.51 26.24 24.10
N PHE A 143 5.06 26.11 22.89
CA PHE A 143 6.05 25.10 22.54
C PHE A 143 7.29 25.72 21.88
N PRO A 144 8.03 26.62 22.57
CA PRO A 144 9.10 27.42 21.96
C PRO A 144 10.31 26.59 21.50
N SER A 145 10.47 25.37 22.01
CA SER A 145 11.60 24.48 21.72
C SER A 145 11.18 23.16 21.07
N ILE A 146 9.90 22.97 20.74
CA ILE A 146 9.39 21.73 20.15
C ILE A 146 8.99 22.00 18.71
N SER A 147 9.54 21.20 17.78
CA SER A 147 9.12 21.22 16.38
C SER A 147 8.04 20.17 16.15
N LEU A 148 6.79 20.52 16.44
CA LEU A 148 5.64 19.62 16.30
C LEU A 148 5.54 19.01 14.87
N ARG A 149 5.80 19.83 13.85
CA ARG A 149 5.85 19.42 12.43
C ARG A 149 6.80 18.24 12.15
N ASN A 150 7.86 18.09 12.95
CA ASN A 150 8.91 17.09 12.74
C ASN A 150 8.89 15.93 13.76
N GLN A 151 7.93 15.91 14.69
CA GLN A 151 7.80 14.82 15.66
C GLN A 151 7.20 13.55 15.09
N VAL A 152 6.33 13.63 14.07
CA VAL A 152 5.77 12.46 13.39
C VAL A 152 6.70 12.04 12.26
N ILE A 153 7.16 10.79 12.32
CA ILE A 153 8.04 10.15 11.35
C ILE A 153 7.31 8.94 10.80
N GLY A 154 7.01 8.96 9.50
CA GLY A 154 6.45 7.85 8.77
C GLY A 154 7.58 7.12 8.07
N GLU A 155 7.93 5.92 8.53
CA GLU A 155 9.02 5.15 7.97
C GLU A 155 8.54 3.94 7.19
N LEU A 156 9.18 3.77 6.03
CA LEU A 156 8.96 2.66 5.11
C LEU A 156 10.23 1.82 5.09
N THR A 157 10.10 0.50 5.21
CA THR A 157 11.22 -0.42 5.01
C THR A 157 11.91 -0.12 3.66
N GLY A 158 13.20 0.26 3.70
CA GLY A 158 13.96 0.66 2.51
C GLY A 158 14.05 2.17 2.24
N GLY A 159 13.50 3.02 3.11
CA GLY A 159 13.58 4.48 3.02
C GLY A 159 12.72 5.10 1.93
N ASP A 160 12.94 6.38 1.62
CA ASP A 160 12.07 7.13 0.70
C ASP A 160 12.08 6.56 -0.74
N ARG A 161 13.15 5.85 -1.13
CA ARG A 161 13.23 5.13 -2.41
C ARG A 161 12.10 4.12 -2.62
N ALA A 162 11.66 3.46 -1.55
CA ALA A 162 10.62 2.45 -1.63
C ALA A 162 9.21 3.04 -1.92
N LEU A 163 9.04 4.36 -1.76
CA LEU A 163 7.80 5.07 -2.09
C LEU A 163 7.52 5.08 -3.60
N VAL A 164 8.57 5.09 -4.43
CA VAL A 164 8.47 5.19 -5.90
C VAL A 164 8.74 3.86 -6.62
N SER A 165 9.48 2.93 -6.00
CA SER A 165 9.65 1.57 -6.50
C SER A 165 10.01 0.61 -5.35
N SER A 166 9.34 -0.53 -5.26
CA SER A 166 9.51 -1.49 -4.16
C SER A 166 10.94 -2.04 -4.03
N LEU A 167 11.37 -2.26 -2.78
CA LEU A 167 12.65 -2.89 -2.41
C LEU A 167 12.39 -4.18 -1.63
N GLU A 168 12.21 -5.28 -2.34
CA GLU A 168 11.75 -6.57 -1.76
C GLU A 168 12.81 -7.33 -0.95
N GLY A 169 14.08 -6.90 -0.95
CA GLY A 169 15.15 -7.62 -0.23
C GLY A 169 15.21 -7.34 1.26
N PHE A 170 14.39 -6.43 1.78
CA PHE A 170 14.42 -6.02 3.18
C PHE A 170 13.27 -6.57 4.02
N GLU A 171 12.12 -6.86 3.41
CA GLU A 171 10.89 -7.15 4.17
C GLU A 171 11.01 -8.35 5.10
N ASP A 172 11.79 -9.36 4.68
CA ASP A 172 12.03 -10.62 5.37
C ASP A 172 13.09 -10.53 6.48
N LEU A 173 13.75 -9.38 6.65
CA LEU A 173 14.83 -9.16 7.63
C LEU A 173 14.31 -8.45 8.86
N GLN A 174 14.49 -9.01 10.06
CA GLN A 174 14.19 -8.27 11.31
C GLN A 174 15.20 -7.14 11.56
N VAL A 175 16.48 -7.36 11.21
CA VAL A 175 17.58 -6.42 11.49
C VAL A 175 17.41 -5.06 10.78
N ILE A 176 16.73 -4.99 9.62
CA ILE A 176 16.49 -3.71 8.94
C ILE A 176 15.64 -2.76 9.81
N GLY A 177 14.67 -3.31 10.54
CA GLY A 177 13.77 -2.54 11.40
C GLY A 177 14.51 -1.91 12.57
N HIS A 178 15.43 -2.66 13.18
CA HIS A 178 16.39 -2.14 14.17
C HIS A 178 17.23 -1.00 13.56
N LEU A 179 17.87 -1.23 12.40
CA LEU A 179 18.75 -0.22 11.81
C LEU A 179 18.02 1.08 11.47
N GLN A 180 16.81 1.00 10.91
CA GLN A 180 16.01 2.19 10.61
C GLN A 180 15.48 2.91 11.86
N TYR A 181 15.24 2.17 12.95
CA TYR A 181 14.94 2.74 14.26
C TYR A 181 16.11 3.60 14.79
N GLU A 182 17.34 3.11 14.64
CA GLU A 182 18.55 3.86 15.02
C GLU A 182 18.85 5.04 14.09
N ASP A 183 18.71 4.86 12.78
CA ASP A 183 18.92 5.92 11.78
C ASP A 183 17.98 7.11 12.00
N ASN A 184 16.75 6.85 12.44
CA ASN A 184 15.77 7.89 12.81
C ASN A 184 15.95 8.41 14.25
N GLN A 185 16.94 7.90 14.98
CA GLN A 185 17.26 8.26 16.36
C GLN A 185 16.04 8.13 17.27
N ILE A 186 15.31 7.03 17.12
CA ILE A 186 14.19 6.70 17.99
C ILE A 186 14.76 6.12 19.29
N SER A 187 14.07 6.36 20.40
CA SER A 187 14.56 6.04 21.74
C SER A 187 13.43 5.65 22.68
N LYS A 188 13.78 5.10 23.85
CA LYS A 188 12.83 4.84 24.94
C LYS A 188 12.05 6.12 25.28
N GLY A 189 10.72 6.03 25.33
CA GLY A 189 9.82 7.16 25.60
C GLY A 189 9.32 7.88 24.35
N ASP A 190 9.82 7.53 23.16
CA ASP A 190 9.13 7.84 21.90
C ASP A 190 7.96 6.86 21.69
N CYS A 191 6.89 7.31 21.04
CA CYS A 191 5.73 6.47 20.74
C CYS A 191 5.93 5.76 19.40
N VAL A 192 5.91 4.43 19.41
CA VAL A 192 6.20 3.56 18.26
C VAL A 192 4.95 2.82 17.84
N PHE A 193 4.50 3.08 16.62
CA PHE A 193 3.46 2.32 15.92
C PHE A 193 4.12 1.44 14.87
N SER A 194 4.28 0.16 15.17
CA SER A 194 4.68 -0.83 14.16
C SER A 194 3.43 -1.41 13.51
N VAL A 195 3.20 -1.02 12.25
CA VAL A 195 2.01 -1.34 11.48
C VAL A 195 2.36 -2.38 10.43
N THR A 196 1.65 -3.50 10.43
CA THR A 196 1.83 -4.57 9.45
C THR A 196 0.47 -4.99 8.91
N GLU A 197 0.45 -5.44 7.66
CA GLU A 197 -0.80 -5.81 7.01
C GLU A 197 -1.38 -7.06 7.65
N GLY A 198 -0.67 -8.19 7.57
CA GLY A 198 -1.14 -9.46 8.09
C GLY A 198 -0.68 -9.79 9.51
N GLY A 199 0.31 -9.12 10.09
CA GLY A 199 0.85 -9.47 11.41
C GLY A 199 2.19 -10.21 11.37
N GLU A 200 2.70 -10.54 10.19
CA GLU A 200 3.80 -11.46 9.97
C GLU A 200 5.08 -10.85 9.40
N THR A 201 5.08 -9.56 9.06
CA THR A 201 6.21 -8.93 8.36
C THR A 201 7.45 -8.85 9.27
N SER A 202 8.54 -9.52 8.88
CA SER A 202 9.77 -9.60 9.69
C SER A 202 10.35 -8.23 10.04
N SER A 203 10.48 -7.31 9.08
CA SER A 203 11.02 -5.97 9.34
C SER A 203 10.22 -5.20 10.40
N VAL A 204 8.89 -5.27 10.36
CA VAL A 204 7.99 -4.61 11.32
C VAL A 204 8.08 -5.25 12.71
N ILE A 205 8.13 -6.58 12.76
CA ILE A 205 8.38 -7.34 13.99
C ILE A 205 9.73 -6.97 14.62
N GLY A 206 10.78 -6.89 13.80
CA GLY A 206 12.12 -6.49 14.25
C GLY A 206 12.14 -5.10 14.88
N THR A 207 11.45 -4.12 14.27
CA THR A 207 11.33 -2.76 14.80
C THR A 207 10.71 -2.75 16.20
N ILE A 208 9.55 -3.38 16.39
CA ILE A 208 8.84 -3.31 17.68
C ILE A 208 9.54 -4.11 18.78
N LEU A 209 10.18 -5.24 18.45
CA LEU A 209 10.96 -6.02 19.40
C LEU A 209 12.22 -5.25 19.83
N TYR A 210 12.88 -4.57 18.90
CA TYR A 210 14.02 -3.72 19.22
C TYR A 210 13.61 -2.54 20.12
N ALA A 211 12.47 -1.91 19.84
CA ALA A 211 11.91 -0.87 20.69
C ALA A 211 11.58 -1.38 22.11
N ALA A 212 10.99 -2.59 22.22
CA ALA A 212 10.73 -3.24 23.50
C ALA A 212 12.00 -3.54 24.29
N GLN A 213 13.07 -3.95 23.61
CA GLN A 213 14.38 -4.22 24.23
C GLN A 213 14.97 -2.97 24.91
N GLN A 214 14.66 -1.76 24.43
CA GLN A 214 15.13 -0.51 25.05
C GLN A 214 14.60 -0.29 26.48
N TYR A 215 13.55 -1.02 26.88
CA TYR A 215 13.03 -0.97 28.25
C TYR A 215 13.78 -1.89 29.21
N GLY A 216 14.59 -2.84 28.73
CA GLY A 216 15.35 -3.80 29.53
C GLY A 216 14.80 -5.23 29.46
N ASP A 217 15.33 -6.12 30.31
CA ASP A 217 14.86 -7.50 30.41
C ASP A 217 13.44 -7.56 30.96
N ILE A 218 12.51 -8.05 30.14
CA ILE A 218 11.08 -8.19 30.43
C ILE A 218 10.76 -8.93 31.73
N ASN A 219 11.66 -9.82 32.18
CA ASN A 219 11.51 -10.59 33.41
C ASN A 219 11.95 -9.81 34.67
N GLN A 220 12.64 -8.68 34.49
CA GLN A 220 13.17 -7.85 35.56
C GLN A 220 12.40 -6.53 35.74
N LEU A 221 11.44 -6.25 34.84
CA LEU A 221 10.65 -5.02 34.88
C LEU A 221 9.52 -5.09 35.91
N SER A 222 9.35 -4.00 36.65
CA SER A 222 8.17 -3.79 37.50
C SER A 222 6.91 -3.65 36.66
N GLU A 223 5.75 -3.81 37.30
CA GLU A 223 4.45 -3.60 36.64
C GLU A 223 4.33 -2.19 36.04
N ASP A 224 4.79 -1.16 36.77
CA ASP A 224 4.79 0.22 36.27
C ASP A 224 5.65 0.41 35.02
N GLN A 225 6.81 -0.26 34.94
CA GLN A 225 7.69 -0.21 33.76
C GLN A 225 7.09 -0.95 32.56
N VAL A 226 6.36 -2.05 32.82
CA VAL A 226 5.59 -2.74 31.77
C VAL A 226 4.49 -1.84 31.24
N LEU A 227 3.71 -1.21 32.13
CA LEU A 227 2.66 -0.26 31.75
C LEU A 227 3.24 0.98 31.05
N GLU A 228 4.43 1.44 31.44
CA GLU A 228 5.16 2.49 30.73
C GLU A 228 5.46 2.07 29.29
N ALA A 229 6.01 0.88 29.07
CA ALA A 229 6.28 0.38 27.72
C ALA A 229 5.00 0.25 26.89
N GLN A 230 3.92 -0.28 27.47
CA GLN A 230 2.63 -0.45 26.79
C GLN A 230 2.00 0.87 26.32
N ARG A 231 2.30 1.98 27.00
CA ARG A 231 1.89 3.34 26.58
C ARG A 231 2.74 3.90 25.43
N HIS A 232 3.81 3.23 25.03
CA HIS A 232 4.69 3.72 23.96
C HIS A 232 4.80 2.75 22.80
N LEU A 233 4.48 1.45 22.98
CA LEU A 233 4.74 0.42 21.99
C LEU A 233 3.44 -0.22 21.49
N TYR A 234 3.09 0.06 20.24
CA TYR A 234 1.86 -0.39 19.60
C TYR A 234 2.15 -1.26 18.37
N TYR A 235 1.54 -2.45 18.34
CA TYR A 235 1.59 -3.37 17.20
C TYR A 235 0.20 -3.50 16.57
N ILE A 236 0.06 -3.06 15.32
CA ILE A 236 -1.21 -2.99 14.59
C ILE A 236 -1.17 -3.95 13.41
N TYR A 237 -2.18 -4.84 13.31
CA TYR A 237 -2.23 -5.93 12.31
C TYR A 237 -3.66 -6.32 11.93
N ASN A 238 -3.87 -6.99 10.78
CA ASN A 238 -5.21 -7.31 10.26
C ASN A 238 -5.50 -8.81 10.12
N ASN A 239 -4.88 -9.66 10.94
CA ASN A 239 -5.34 -11.04 11.17
C ASN A 239 -5.78 -11.22 12.63
N ASN A 240 -6.45 -12.34 12.90
CA ASN A 240 -6.69 -12.80 14.27
C ASN A 240 -5.45 -13.52 14.80
N ASP A 241 -5.22 -13.44 16.11
CA ASP A 241 -4.05 -14.02 16.78
C ASP A 241 -3.90 -15.52 16.48
N GLU A 242 -5.01 -16.27 16.46
CA GLU A 242 -5.04 -17.71 16.16
C GLU A 242 -4.42 -18.07 14.81
N HIS A 243 -4.50 -17.19 13.82
CA HIS A 243 -3.90 -17.42 12.49
C HIS A 243 -2.41 -17.09 12.48
N LEU A 244 -1.94 -16.33 13.46
CA LEU A 244 -0.55 -15.89 13.59
C LEU A 244 0.28 -16.79 14.51
N THR A 245 -0.36 -17.51 15.44
CA THR A 245 0.33 -18.41 16.38
C THR A 245 1.15 -19.54 15.74
N PRO A 246 0.91 -20.01 14.49
CA PRO A 246 1.81 -20.97 13.85
C PRO A 246 3.19 -20.39 13.47
N PHE A 247 3.36 -19.07 13.50
CA PHE A 247 4.59 -18.40 13.09
C PHE A 247 5.37 -17.92 14.32
N ASP A 248 6.57 -18.45 14.52
CA ASP A 248 7.40 -18.19 15.69
C ASP A 248 7.72 -16.70 15.83
N ARG A 249 8.00 -16.03 14.70
CA ARG A 249 8.24 -14.58 14.69
C ARG A 249 7.01 -13.79 15.15
N CYS A 250 5.79 -14.22 14.80
CA CYS A 250 4.58 -13.56 15.26
C CYS A 250 4.36 -13.79 16.76
N ASN A 251 4.57 -15.02 17.23
CA ASN A 251 4.49 -15.38 18.66
C ASN A 251 5.41 -14.52 19.53
N SER A 252 6.61 -14.20 19.02
CA SER A 252 7.57 -13.35 19.75
C SER A 252 7.02 -11.96 20.09
N VAL A 253 6.13 -11.41 19.25
CA VAL A 253 5.46 -10.13 19.51
C VAL A 253 4.18 -10.34 20.30
N LEU A 254 3.33 -11.30 19.90
CA LEU A 254 2.04 -11.56 20.54
C LEU A 254 2.19 -11.86 22.05
N ASN A 255 3.23 -12.61 22.42
CA ASN A 255 3.50 -12.97 23.82
C ASN A 255 4.30 -11.90 24.60
N ASN A 256 4.79 -10.84 23.96
CA ASN A 256 5.62 -9.83 24.62
C ASN A 256 4.75 -8.83 25.40
N LYS A 257 4.71 -8.93 26.74
CA LYS A 257 3.87 -8.07 27.60
C LYS A 257 4.17 -6.57 27.52
N LEU A 258 5.30 -6.14 26.96
CA LEU A 258 5.65 -4.71 26.82
C LEU A 258 4.91 -4.02 25.66
N ILE A 259 4.33 -4.81 24.74
CA ILE A 259 3.73 -4.31 23.50
C ILE A 259 2.21 -4.38 23.63
N THR A 260 1.54 -3.27 23.34
CA THR A 260 0.07 -3.19 23.17
C THR A 260 -0.32 -3.68 21.78
N LYS A 261 -1.19 -4.69 21.69
CA LYS A 261 -1.64 -5.28 20.41
C LYS A 261 -3.02 -4.77 20.05
N ILE A 262 -3.16 -4.29 18.81
CA ILE A 262 -4.43 -3.83 18.26
C ILE A 262 -4.65 -4.57 16.94
N SER A 263 -5.46 -5.62 16.99
CA SER A 263 -5.95 -6.26 15.76
C SER A 263 -6.99 -5.36 15.11
N LEU A 264 -6.86 -5.08 13.82
CA LEU A 264 -7.85 -4.40 12.99
C LEU A 264 -8.46 -5.37 11.98
N CYS A 265 -8.42 -6.68 12.27
CA CYS A 265 -8.87 -7.75 11.37
C CYS A 265 -10.26 -7.49 10.79
N THR A 266 -10.31 -7.35 9.46
CA THR A 266 -11.54 -7.27 8.66
C THR A 266 -11.86 -8.57 7.94
N GLY A 267 -11.04 -9.61 8.08
CA GLY A 267 -11.21 -10.87 7.35
C GLY A 267 -10.47 -10.87 6.00
N GLN A 268 -11.04 -11.58 5.02
CA GLN A 268 -10.43 -11.73 3.70
C GLN A 268 -10.41 -10.41 2.92
N GLN A 269 -9.44 -10.25 2.04
CA GLN A 269 -9.32 -9.04 1.20
C GLN A 269 -10.16 -9.19 -0.07
N ALA A 270 -10.60 -8.05 -0.65
CA ALA A 270 -11.41 -8.06 -1.88
C ALA A 270 -10.72 -8.81 -3.04
N ILE A 271 -9.40 -8.72 -3.09
CA ILE A 271 -8.53 -9.60 -3.87
C ILE A 271 -7.62 -10.33 -2.87
N GLY A 272 -7.65 -11.67 -2.85
CA GLY A 272 -6.85 -12.46 -1.91
C GLY A 272 -5.36 -12.11 -1.98
N GLY A 273 -4.79 -11.73 -0.82
CA GLY A 273 -3.40 -11.28 -0.68
C GLY A 273 -3.15 -9.79 -0.98
N SER A 274 -4.15 -9.03 -1.43
CA SER A 274 -4.01 -7.60 -1.79
C SER A 274 -4.28 -6.69 -0.59
N THR A 275 -3.38 -6.77 0.38
CA THR A 275 -3.39 -6.04 1.65
C THR A 275 -3.30 -4.51 1.54
N ARG A 276 -2.86 -4.00 0.38
CA ARG A 276 -2.97 -2.57 0.02
C ARG A 276 -4.41 -2.06 0.01
N MET A 277 -5.42 -2.93 0.05
CA MET A 277 -6.84 -2.58 0.11
C MET A 277 -7.30 -2.44 1.56
N GLN A 278 -8.12 -3.37 2.08
CA GLN A 278 -8.80 -3.21 3.36
C GLN A 278 -7.83 -3.06 4.54
N ALA A 279 -6.81 -3.91 4.63
CA ALA A 279 -5.88 -3.94 5.76
C ALA A 279 -5.05 -2.65 5.95
N SER A 280 -4.55 -2.07 4.86
CA SER A 280 -3.85 -0.78 4.94
C SER A 280 -4.81 0.39 5.17
N THR A 281 -6.02 0.36 4.58
CA THR A 281 -7.03 1.41 4.77
C THR A 281 -7.47 1.52 6.23
N THR A 282 -7.74 0.40 6.91
CA THR A 282 -8.10 0.39 8.34
C THR A 282 -6.99 0.99 9.19
N SER A 283 -5.76 0.54 8.96
CA SER A 283 -4.58 0.95 9.73
C SER A 283 -4.27 2.44 9.53
N GLN A 284 -4.33 2.92 8.28
CA GLN A 284 -4.10 4.32 7.96
C GLN A 284 -5.15 5.22 8.60
N PHE A 285 -6.43 4.87 8.51
CA PHE A 285 -7.51 5.65 9.11
C PHE A 285 -7.37 5.73 10.63
N ILE A 286 -7.14 4.60 11.31
CA ILE A 286 -7.00 4.58 12.77
C ILE A 286 -5.77 5.38 13.23
N VAL A 287 -4.58 5.14 12.66
CA VAL A 287 -3.35 5.80 13.12
C VAL A 287 -3.41 7.31 12.88
N SER A 288 -3.90 7.74 11.71
CA SER A 288 -4.05 9.17 11.42
C SER A 288 -5.11 9.84 12.30
N MET A 289 -6.21 9.14 12.61
CA MET A 289 -7.24 9.65 13.53
C MET A 289 -6.69 9.86 14.94
N LEU A 290 -5.79 9.00 15.43
CA LEU A 290 -5.13 9.21 16.73
C LEU A 290 -4.32 10.52 16.75
N LEU A 291 -3.65 10.86 15.64
CA LEU A 291 -2.95 12.14 15.48
C LEU A 291 -3.93 13.32 15.46
N GLU A 292 -5.03 13.22 14.72
CA GLU A 292 -6.08 14.25 14.67
C GLU A 292 -6.71 14.48 16.05
N ASN A 293 -6.98 13.41 16.81
CA ASN A 293 -7.54 13.48 18.15
C ASN A 293 -6.60 14.22 19.13
N ALA A 294 -5.31 13.88 19.10
CA ALA A 294 -4.31 14.55 19.93
C ALA A 294 -4.15 16.03 19.55
N MET A 295 -4.17 16.35 18.25
CA MET A 295 -4.07 17.73 17.77
C MET A 295 -5.29 18.56 18.12
N HIS A 296 -6.50 18.00 18.00
CA HIS A 296 -7.71 18.65 18.49
C HIS A 296 -7.54 19.02 19.97
N ARG A 297 -7.11 18.07 20.81
CA ARG A 297 -6.90 18.31 22.25
C ARG A 297 -5.88 19.42 22.52
N ILE A 298 -4.72 19.38 21.87
CA ILE A 298 -3.68 20.43 22.01
C ILE A 298 -4.24 21.81 21.63
N LEU A 299 -4.94 21.90 20.50
CA LEU A 299 -5.47 23.17 20.02
C LEU A 299 -6.62 23.67 20.88
N SER A 300 -7.50 22.79 21.39
CA SER A 300 -8.59 23.17 22.30
C SER A 300 -8.11 23.71 23.65
N GLU A 301 -6.89 23.36 24.07
CA GLU A 301 -6.27 23.92 25.28
C GLU A 301 -5.71 25.35 25.04
N LEU A 302 -5.56 25.77 23.78
CA LEU A 302 -4.88 27.01 23.38
C LEU A 302 -5.78 28.04 22.69
N LEU A 303 -6.81 27.56 21.99
CA LEU A 303 -7.63 28.34 21.07
C LEU A 303 -9.06 28.45 21.59
N ASP A 304 -9.71 29.59 21.33
CA ASP A 304 -11.15 29.70 21.49
C ASP A 304 -11.90 29.00 20.34
N GLN A 305 -13.23 28.92 20.42
CA GLN A 305 -14.03 28.21 19.42
C GLN A 305 -13.93 28.84 18.01
N GLY A 306 -13.79 30.16 17.90
CA GLY A 306 -13.64 30.82 16.60
C GLY A 306 -12.30 30.46 15.96
N GLU A 307 -11.23 30.51 16.75
CA GLU A 307 -9.89 30.16 16.31
C GLU A 307 -9.74 28.65 16.00
N LEU A 308 -10.42 27.78 16.74
CA LEU A 308 -10.50 26.35 16.42
C LEU A 308 -11.17 26.12 15.07
N ASN A 309 -12.24 26.85 14.76
CA ASN A 309 -12.89 26.78 13.46
C ASN A 309 -11.93 27.21 12.33
N ASP A 310 -11.14 28.27 12.56
CA ASP A 310 -10.11 28.74 11.61
C ASP A 310 -8.97 27.73 11.42
N ALA A 311 -8.70 26.89 12.43
CA ALA A 311 -7.77 25.75 12.35
C ALA A 311 -8.39 24.50 11.70
N GLY A 312 -9.65 24.57 11.25
CA GLY A 312 -10.39 23.47 10.62
C GLY A 312 -11.20 22.60 11.59
N PHE A 313 -11.26 22.95 12.88
CA PHE A 313 -12.01 22.21 13.89
C PHE A 313 -13.38 22.84 14.19
N GLN A 314 -14.34 22.63 13.27
CA GLN A 314 -15.62 23.35 13.22
C GLN A 314 -16.69 22.91 14.24
N VAL A 315 -16.62 21.69 14.76
CA VAL A 315 -17.58 21.13 15.72
C VAL A 315 -16.84 20.76 17.00
N GLY A 316 -17.49 20.92 18.16
CA GLY A 316 -16.94 20.47 19.44
C GLY A 316 -16.46 19.01 19.37
N GLN A 317 -15.51 18.65 20.23
CA GLN A 317 -14.76 17.39 20.16
C GLN A 317 -15.68 16.18 19.94
N MET A 318 -15.55 15.53 18.77
CA MET A 318 -16.14 14.22 18.55
C MET A 318 -15.49 13.20 19.48
N SER A 319 -16.28 12.30 20.06
CA SER A 319 -15.71 11.18 20.80
C SER A 319 -14.87 10.30 19.86
N LEU A 320 -13.88 9.58 20.41
CA LEU A 320 -13.06 8.66 19.63
C LEU A 320 -13.93 7.62 18.89
N SER A 321 -15.02 7.16 19.53
CA SER A 321 -15.96 6.22 18.94
C SER A 321 -16.70 6.83 17.74
N ASP A 322 -17.19 8.08 17.86
CA ASP A 322 -17.86 8.77 16.75
C ASP A 322 -16.89 9.05 15.58
N GLN A 323 -15.62 9.37 15.88
CA GLN A 323 -14.58 9.53 14.87
C GLN A 323 -14.35 8.22 14.10
N ILE A 324 -14.26 7.09 14.80
CA ILE A 324 -14.11 5.76 14.20
C ILE A 324 -15.29 5.43 13.27
N ILE A 325 -16.53 5.64 13.75
CA ILE A 325 -17.76 5.34 13.00
C ILE A 325 -17.94 6.28 11.80
N SER A 326 -17.33 7.48 11.82
CA SER A 326 -17.39 8.46 10.73
C SER A 326 -16.84 7.95 9.40
N PHE A 327 -16.04 6.89 9.39
CA PHE A 327 -15.59 6.21 8.17
C PHE A 327 -16.74 5.81 7.24
N THR A 328 -17.90 5.44 7.80
CA THR A 328 -19.11 5.11 7.02
C THR A 328 -19.52 6.24 6.07
N LYS A 329 -19.33 7.51 6.46
CA LYS A 329 -19.63 8.67 5.61
C LYS A 329 -18.73 8.69 4.38
N VAL A 330 -17.45 8.38 4.52
CA VAL A 330 -16.50 8.28 3.40
C VAL A 330 -16.97 7.22 2.41
N GLN A 331 -17.36 6.04 2.91
CA GLN A 331 -17.87 4.96 2.06
C GLN A 331 -19.15 5.34 1.32
N SER A 332 -20.09 5.99 2.02
CA SER A 332 -21.33 6.46 1.40
C SER A 332 -21.06 7.45 0.27
N GLN A 333 -20.12 8.38 0.44
CA GLN A 333 -19.75 9.33 -0.62
C GLN A 333 -19.15 8.62 -1.83
N ILE A 334 -18.23 7.67 -1.62
CA ILE A 334 -17.65 6.88 -2.72
C ILE A 334 -18.74 6.13 -3.49
N LYS A 335 -19.66 5.45 -2.77
CA LYS A 335 -20.77 4.71 -3.36
C LYS A 335 -21.71 5.62 -4.16
N ASN A 336 -22.00 6.83 -3.67
CA ASN A 336 -22.82 7.80 -4.40
C ASN A 336 -22.20 8.22 -5.74
N HIS A 337 -20.87 8.17 -5.86
CA HIS A 337 -20.12 8.53 -7.06
C HIS A 337 -19.65 7.33 -7.90
N ILE A 338 -20.19 6.13 -7.66
CA ILE A 338 -19.79 4.90 -8.36
C ILE A 338 -19.85 5.01 -9.90
N ASN A 339 -20.84 5.73 -10.43
CA ASN A 339 -20.99 5.90 -11.87
C ASN A 339 -19.81 6.67 -12.48
N ASP A 340 -19.29 7.68 -11.77
CA ASP A 340 -18.18 8.50 -12.26
C ASP A 340 -16.85 7.74 -12.12
N ILE A 341 -16.69 6.97 -11.03
CA ILE A 341 -15.55 6.05 -10.86
C ILE A 341 -15.54 4.99 -11.98
N ALA A 342 -16.71 4.45 -12.36
CA ALA A 342 -16.82 3.49 -13.45
C ALA A 342 -16.46 4.10 -14.80
N LYS A 343 -16.93 5.32 -15.11
CA LYS A 343 -16.54 6.05 -16.33
C LYS A 343 -15.04 6.30 -16.38
N PHE A 344 -14.43 6.74 -15.28
CA PHE A 344 -12.98 6.94 -15.19
C PHE A 344 -12.21 5.64 -15.40
N THR A 345 -12.69 4.54 -14.81
CA THR A 345 -12.12 3.19 -14.97
C THR A 345 -12.16 2.71 -16.42
N GLU A 346 -13.30 2.88 -17.10
CA GLU A 346 -13.40 2.55 -18.52
C GLU A 346 -12.51 3.44 -19.39
N LEU A 347 -12.40 4.73 -19.07
CA LEU A 347 -11.55 5.64 -19.81
C LEU A 347 -10.07 5.27 -19.71
N GLU A 348 -9.55 4.99 -18.50
CA GLU A 348 -8.17 4.55 -18.32
C GLU A 348 -7.94 3.17 -18.96
N TYR A 349 -8.88 2.23 -18.80
CA TYR A 349 -8.81 0.93 -19.48
C TYR A 349 -8.71 1.07 -21.00
N ASN A 350 -9.58 1.87 -21.62
CA ASN A 350 -9.57 2.08 -23.07
C ASN A 350 -8.32 2.82 -23.54
N THR A 351 -7.76 3.71 -22.71
CA THR A 351 -6.49 4.39 -22.98
C THR A 351 -5.37 3.36 -23.14
N TYR A 352 -5.21 2.47 -22.16
CA TYR A 352 -4.21 1.41 -22.21
C TYR A 352 -4.46 0.41 -23.35
N ALA A 353 -5.72 0.04 -23.60
CA ALA A 353 -6.09 -0.89 -24.68
C ALA A 353 -5.73 -0.35 -26.07
N ASN A 354 -5.72 0.97 -26.24
CA ASN A 354 -5.32 1.65 -27.48
C ASN A 354 -3.81 1.97 -27.55
N GLY A 355 -3.02 1.49 -26.59
CA GLY A 355 -1.59 1.73 -26.49
C GLY A 355 -1.21 3.13 -25.98
N GLY A 356 -2.14 3.82 -25.33
CA GLY A 356 -1.89 5.07 -24.60
C GLY A 356 -1.43 4.84 -23.17
N ARG A 357 -1.08 5.93 -22.48
CA ARG A 357 -0.61 5.99 -21.09
C ARG A 357 -1.40 7.03 -20.31
N THR A 358 -1.40 6.93 -18.98
CA THR A 358 -2.03 7.93 -18.11
C THR A 358 -0.98 8.89 -17.52
N TYR A 359 -1.27 10.18 -17.54
CA TYR A 359 -0.48 11.25 -16.95
C TYR A 359 -1.26 11.85 -15.80
N TYR A 360 -0.90 11.47 -14.58
CA TYR A 360 -1.48 12.04 -13.37
C TYR A 360 -0.77 13.34 -13.01
N PHE A 361 -1.53 14.40 -12.79
CA PHE A 361 -1.05 15.65 -12.25
C PHE A 361 -1.65 15.84 -10.86
N ALA A 362 -0.81 15.90 -9.85
CA ALA A 362 -1.24 16.00 -8.46
C ALA A 362 -0.34 16.95 -7.67
N GLN A 363 -0.95 17.77 -6.80
CA GLN A 363 -0.24 18.58 -5.81
C GLN A 363 -0.41 17.96 -4.44
N HIS A 364 -1.60 18.07 -3.83
CA HIS A 364 -1.80 17.48 -2.52
C HIS A 364 -1.98 15.96 -2.61
N ALA A 365 -2.77 15.46 -3.54
CA ALA A 365 -2.98 14.02 -3.72
C ALA A 365 -1.73 13.20 -4.15
N ILE A 366 -0.57 13.85 -4.36
CA ILE A 366 0.61 13.24 -4.98
C ILE A 366 1.09 11.98 -4.26
N VAL A 367 1.12 11.94 -2.91
CA VAL A 367 1.62 10.79 -2.16
C VAL A 367 0.69 9.59 -2.33
N THR A 368 -0.62 9.83 -2.30
CA THR A 368 -1.63 8.80 -2.56
C THR A 368 -1.56 8.25 -3.98
N ILE A 369 -1.34 9.09 -4.99
CA ILE A 369 -1.17 8.63 -6.38
C ILE A 369 0.10 7.79 -6.53
N PHE A 370 1.24 8.23 -5.97
CA PHE A 370 2.47 7.44 -5.95
C PHE A 370 2.31 6.10 -5.24
N THR A 371 1.57 6.09 -4.14
CA THR A 371 1.31 4.87 -3.37
C THR A 371 0.52 3.86 -4.19
N ASP A 372 -0.58 4.27 -4.84
CA ASP A 372 -1.32 3.35 -5.71
C ASP A 372 -0.47 2.89 -6.90
N MET A 373 0.22 3.80 -7.59
CA MET A 373 1.03 3.46 -8.76
C MET A 373 2.16 2.49 -8.44
N THR A 374 2.86 2.70 -7.33
CA THR A 374 3.97 1.83 -6.94
C THR A 374 3.48 0.44 -6.56
N GLU A 375 2.31 0.32 -5.94
CA GLU A 375 1.69 -0.96 -5.62
C GLU A 375 1.20 -1.74 -6.84
N ARG A 376 0.94 -1.08 -7.98
CA ARG A 376 0.55 -1.78 -9.22
C ARG A 376 1.64 -2.74 -9.71
N SER A 377 2.91 -2.45 -9.46
CA SER A 377 4.04 -3.27 -9.91
C SER A 377 4.08 -4.66 -9.25
N PRO A 378 4.19 -4.80 -7.91
CA PRO A 378 4.17 -6.12 -7.26
C PRO A 378 2.81 -6.82 -7.36
N THR A 379 1.70 -6.07 -7.45
CA THR A 379 0.33 -6.61 -7.48
C THR A 379 -0.04 -7.20 -8.85
N PHE A 380 0.30 -6.52 -9.94
CA PHE A 380 -0.15 -6.86 -11.30
C PHE A 380 1.02 -7.18 -12.26
N SER A 381 2.25 -7.19 -11.76
CA SER A 381 3.48 -7.33 -12.56
C SER A 381 3.66 -6.23 -13.61
N LEU A 382 3.24 -5.00 -13.30
CA LEU A 382 3.45 -3.83 -14.16
C LEU A 382 4.87 -3.28 -14.00
N ALA A 383 5.35 -2.58 -15.02
CA ALA A 383 6.61 -1.84 -14.92
C ALA A 383 6.50 -0.76 -13.81
N PRO A 384 7.55 -0.56 -13.01
CA PRO A 384 7.60 0.54 -12.05
C PRO A 384 7.69 1.88 -12.78
N ILE A 385 7.60 2.97 -12.01
CA ILE A 385 7.88 4.33 -12.51
C ILE A 385 9.27 4.35 -13.14
N ASP A 386 9.37 4.97 -14.32
CA ASP A 386 10.61 5.04 -15.07
C ASP A 386 11.63 5.92 -14.33
N ARG A 387 12.89 5.52 -14.44
CA ARG A 387 13.99 6.36 -13.99
C ARG A 387 14.27 7.45 -15.02
N SER A 388 14.79 8.58 -14.57
CA SER A 388 15.20 9.70 -15.43
C SER A 388 16.32 9.32 -16.42
N ASP A 389 17.06 8.24 -16.14
CA ASP A 389 18.12 7.69 -17.01
C ASP A 389 17.65 6.50 -17.87
N ALA A 390 16.36 6.16 -17.85
CA ALA A 390 15.84 5.06 -18.65
C ALA A 390 15.91 5.40 -20.14
N LYS A 391 16.28 4.41 -20.97
CA LYS A 391 16.39 4.61 -22.43
C LYS A 391 15.04 4.64 -23.15
N GLU A 392 14.02 4.07 -22.52
CA GLU A 392 12.68 3.89 -23.07
C GLU A 392 11.67 4.03 -21.93
N VAL A 393 10.51 4.61 -22.24
CA VAL A 393 9.40 4.72 -21.30
C VAL A 393 8.66 3.39 -21.22
N LYS A 394 8.67 2.75 -20.05
CA LYS A 394 8.02 1.45 -19.81
C LYS A 394 6.80 1.56 -18.92
N SER A 395 6.75 2.56 -18.04
CA SER A 395 5.59 2.76 -17.18
C SER A 395 4.38 3.17 -18.00
N ILE A 396 3.26 2.49 -17.76
CA ILE A 396 1.96 2.81 -18.38
C ILE A 396 1.31 4.05 -17.77
N ALA A 397 1.84 4.55 -16.65
CA ALA A 397 1.39 5.77 -15.99
C ALA A 397 2.57 6.62 -15.52
N GLN A 398 2.44 7.93 -15.58
CA GLN A 398 3.40 8.92 -15.10
C GLN A 398 2.74 9.87 -14.10
N VAL A 399 3.51 10.41 -13.16
CA VAL A 399 3.04 11.40 -12.18
C VAL A 399 3.84 12.69 -12.33
N PHE A 400 3.14 13.80 -12.26
CA PHE A 400 3.71 15.14 -12.30
C PHE A 400 3.20 15.99 -11.15
N THR A 401 4.07 16.88 -10.68
CA THR A 401 3.71 17.95 -9.75
C THR A 401 4.24 19.30 -10.22
N ASN A 402 3.57 20.39 -9.81
CA ASN A 402 3.78 21.73 -10.34
C ASN A 402 5.04 22.41 -9.76
N VAL A 403 6.21 21.87 -10.09
CA VAL A 403 7.53 22.40 -9.73
C VAL A 403 8.48 22.24 -10.90
N ASP A 404 9.51 23.09 -10.96
CA ASP A 404 10.37 23.22 -12.14
C ASP A 404 11.64 22.35 -12.08
N ASN A 405 11.88 21.64 -10.97
CA ASN A 405 13.04 20.74 -10.83
C ASN A 405 12.76 19.53 -9.92
N GLN A 406 13.60 18.52 -10.11
CA GLN A 406 13.51 17.21 -9.45
C GLN A 406 13.57 17.28 -7.91
N SER A 407 14.48 18.07 -7.33
CA SER A 407 14.63 18.11 -5.88
C SER A 407 13.42 18.78 -5.21
N GLU A 408 12.88 19.84 -5.81
CA GLU A 408 11.60 20.42 -5.38
C GLU A 408 10.43 19.45 -5.50
N ALA A 409 10.45 18.55 -6.48
CA ALA A 409 9.42 17.52 -6.61
C ALA A 409 9.47 16.56 -5.43
N TRP A 410 10.66 16.08 -5.04
CA TRP A 410 10.84 15.29 -3.83
C TRP A 410 10.42 16.01 -2.56
N VAL A 411 10.78 17.30 -2.41
CA VAL A 411 10.31 18.12 -1.28
C VAL A 411 8.80 18.26 -1.28
N ARG A 412 8.15 18.41 -2.44
CA ARG A 412 6.69 18.46 -2.56
C ARG A 412 6.03 17.14 -2.19
N LEU A 413 6.63 16.01 -2.55
CA LEU A 413 6.14 14.67 -2.20
C LEU A 413 6.27 14.39 -0.70
N LEU A 414 7.41 14.73 -0.10
CA LEU A 414 7.76 14.33 1.27
C LEU A 414 7.48 15.42 2.33
N GLY A 415 7.31 16.68 1.94
CA GLY A 415 7.26 17.82 2.86
C GLY A 415 8.60 18.10 3.57
N ARG A 416 9.69 17.47 3.11
CA ARG A 416 11.07 17.54 3.59
C ARG A 416 12.02 17.02 2.51
N ASN A 417 13.33 17.17 2.71
CA ASN A 417 14.33 16.57 1.81
C ASN A 417 14.28 15.04 1.84
N TYR A 418 14.71 14.44 0.73
CA TYR A 418 14.85 13.01 0.54
C TYR A 418 15.80 12.37 1.57
N ARG A 419 15.47 11.17 2.03
CA ARG A 419 16.27 10.35 2.96
C ARG A 419 16.43 8.94 2.41
N GLY A 420 17.67 8.63 2.01
CA GLY A 420 18.11 7.27 1.71
C GLY A 420 18.79 6.60 2.91
N LEU A 421 19.06 5.30 2.81
CA LEU A 421 19.75 4.51 3.83
C LEU A 421 21.27 4.71 3.77
N SER A 422 21.92 4.74 4.94
CA SER A 422 23.39 4.89 5.05
C SER A 422 24.13 3.56 4.85
N HIS A 423 24.72 3.32 3.68
CA HIS A 423 25.31 2.03 3.31
C HIS A 423 26.29 1.37 4.31
N PRO A 424 27.23 2.09 4.97
CA PRO A 424 28.24 1.44 5.81
C PRO A 424 27.65 0.68 7.01
N ASN A 425 26.66 1.25 7.69
CA ASN A 425 26.08 0.66 8.91
C ASN A 425 25.23 -0.59 8.61
N TYR A 426 24.64 -0.66 7.42
CA TYR A 426 23.75 -1.75 7.01
C TYR A 426 24.52 -2.95 6.48
N ARG A 427 25.57 -2.72 5.71
CA ARG A 427 26.32 -3.79 5.03
C ARG A 427 26.89 -4.83 6.00
N GLU A 428 27.50 -4.37 7.10
CA GLU A 428 28.09 -5.26 8.12
C GLU A 428 27.02 -6.17 8.75
N LYS A 429 25.84 -5.61 9.07
CA LYS A 429 24.74 -6.35 9.68
C LYS A 429 24.06 -7.35 8.75
N PHE A 430 24.23 -7.22 7.44
CA PHE A 430 23.72 -8.17 6.46
C PHE A 430 24.66 -9.34 6.20
N GLU A 431 25.86 -9.38 6.80
CA GLU A 431 26.74 -10.54 6.63
C GLU A 431 26.16 -11.81 7.27
N ASP A 432 25.36 -11.64 8.33
CA ASP A 432 24.83 -12.71 9.17
C ASP A 432 23.43 -13.21 8.75
N VAL A 433 22.79 -12.61 7.73
CA VAL A 433 21.39 -12.95 7.35
C VAL A 433 21.26 -14.14 6.40
N GLY A 434 22.34 -14.92 6.23
CA GLY A 434 22.34 -16.19 5.51
C GLY A 434 21.89 -16.08 4.05
N ILE A 435 20.88 -16.88 3.67
CA ILE A 435 20.38 -16.98 2.28
C ILE A 435 19.81 -15.65 1.74
N LEU A 436 19.39 -14.75 2.63
CA LEU A 436 18.82 -13.45 2.24
C LEU A 436 19.90 -12.38 1.97
N ARG A 437 21.17 -12.67 2.26
CA ARG A 437 22.27 -11.69 2.22
C ARG A 437 22.39 -10.99 0.87
N GLN A 438 22.45 -11.75 -0.22
CA GLN A 438 22.66 -11.16 -1.55
C GLN A 438 21.51 -10.22 -1.91
N LYS A 439 20.27 -10.67 -1.70
CA LYS A 439 19.08 -9.86 -1.97
C LYS A 439 19.02 -8.58 -1.12
N ALA A 440 19.46 -8.66 0.13
CA ALA A 440 19.58 -7.52 1.02
C ALA A 440 20.61 -6.50 0.51
N LEU A 441 21.79 -6.97 0.09
CA LEU A 441 22.86 -6.11 -0.47
C LEU A 441 22.45 -5.46 -1.79
N ASP A 442 21.74 -6.19 -2.66
CA ASP A 442 21.23 -5.68 -3.93
C ASP A 442 20.16 -4.59 -3.72
N SER A 443 19.33 -4.76 -2.69
CA SER A 443 18.34 -3.74 -2.28
C SER A 443 19.02 -2.54 -1.63
N LEU A 444 20.07 -2.77 -0.83
CA LEU A 444 20.85 -1.70 -0.21
C LEU A 444 21.51 -0.81 -1.26
N ALA A 445 22.07 -1.39 -2.33
CA ALA A 445 22.64 -0.65 -3.45
C ALA A 445 21.63 0.29 -4.14
N GLN A 446 20.32 0.05 -3.94
CA GLN A 446 19.23 0.82 -4.52
C GLN A 446 18.43 1.58 -3.45
N ALA A 447 19.00 1.82 -2.27
CA ALA A 447 18.32 2.52 -1.18
C ALA A 447 19.05 3.79 -0.72
N GLY A 448 20.17 4.14 -1.35
CA GLY A 448 21.04 5.24 -0.93
C GLY A 448 20.49 6.65 -1.23
N PRO A 449 21.11 7.70 -0.66
CA PRO A 449 20.74 9.09 -0.93
C PRO A 449 20.84 9.48 -2.42
N ASP A 450 21.73 8.82 -3.16
CA ASP A 450 21.92 8.99 -4.60
C ASP A 450 20.68 8.63 -5.41
N GLN A 451 19.72 7.90 -4.83
CA GLN A 451 18.51 7.48 -5.52
C GLN A 451 17.55 8.63 -5.82
N GLU A 452 17.65 9.77 -5.13
CA GLU A 452 16.88 10.99 -5.42
C GLU A 452 17.01 11.39 -6.90
N GLN A 453 18.23 11.30 -7.44
CA GLN A 453 18.57 11.78 -8.79
C GLN A 453 18.02 10.91 -9.94
N TYR A 454 17.55 9.70 -9.64
CA TYR A 454 17.07 8.77 -10.67
C TYR A 454 15.56 8.86 -10.91
N TYR A 455 14.82 9.68 -10.15
CA TYR A 455 13.37 9.81 -10.33
C TYR A 455 12.99 11.28 -10.39
N ASP A 456 12.46 11.71 -11.54
CA ASP A 456 11.95 13.06 -11.75
C ASP A 456 10.45 13.02 -12.07
N PHE A 457 9.67 13.69 -11.23
CA PHE A 457 8.23 13.89 -11.39
C PHE A 457 7.88 15.39 -11.25
N SER A 458 8.88 16.25 -11.46
CA SER A 458 8.69 17.67 -11.65
C SER A 458 8.01 17.93 -12.99
N PHE A 459 7.37 19.08 -13.11
CA PHE A 459 6.88 19.60 -14.38
C PHE A 459 7.97 20.43 -15.07
N SER A 460 9.25 20.02 -14.98
CA SER A 460 10.36 20.67 -15.68
C SER A 460 10.26 20.49 -17.19
N LYS A 461 10.99 21.31 -17.95
CA LYS A 461 11.06 21.15 -19.41
C LYS A 461 11.64 19.79 -19.80
N ASP A 462 12.76 19.41 -19.18
CA ASP A 462 13.49 18.19 -19.50
C ASP A 462 12.64 16.93 -19.21
N ASN A 463 11.92 16.92 -18.08
CA ASN A 463 11.06 15.79 -17.73
C ASN A 463 9.86 15.64 -18.68
N ARG A 464 9.28 16.75 -19.15
CA ARG A 464 8.22 16.70 -20.18
C ARG A 464 8.74 16.22 -21.53
N GLU A 465 9.97 16.57 -21.89
CA GLU A 465 10.60 16.12 -23.13
C GLU A 465 10.95 14.62 -23.07
N PHE A 466 11.30 14.10 -21.88
CA PHE A 466 11.57 12.68 -21.65
C PHE A 466 10.36 11.78 -21.95
N SER A 467 9.16 12.19 -21.50
CA SER A 467 7.92 11.46 -21.76
C SER A 467 6.83 12.38 -22.32
N LEU A 468 6.96 12.72 -23.60
CA LEU A 468 5.96 13.53 -24.31
C LEU A 468 4.62 12.78 -24.42
N PRO A 469 3.50 13.38 -23.95
CA PRO A 469 2.17 12.86 -24.20
C PRO A 469 1.81 12.91 -25.69
N THR A 470 0.98 11.97 -26.11
CA THR A 470 0.40 11.88 -27.46
C THR A 470 -1.11 12.01 -27.39
N SER A 471 -1.79 12.12 -28.54
CA SER A 471 -3.26 12.16 -28.61
C SER A 471 -3.96 10.87 -28.14
N LYS A 472 -3.20 9.81 -27.87
CA LYS A 472 -3.71 8.54 -27.31
C LYS A 472 -3.64 8.51 -25.79
N ASP A 473 -2.88 9.42 -25.18
CA ASP A 473 -2.62 9.44 -23.76
C ASP A 473 -3.75 10.18 -23.01
N LEU A 474 -3.93 9.82 -21.74
CA LEU A 474 -4.94 10.39 -20.85
C LEU A 474 -4.29 11.32 -19.83
N GLY A 475 -4.63 12.60 -19.84
CA GLY A 475 -4.28 13.53 -18.76
C GLY A 475 -5.32 13.49 -17.64
N VAL A 476 -4.88 13.34 -16.38
CA VAL A 476 -5.74 13.31 -15.19
C VAL A 476 -5.24 14.32 -14.17
N LEU A 477 -6.02 15.36 -13.89
CA LEU A 477 -5.78 16.29 -12.81
C LEU A 477 -6.49 15.79 -11.54
N VAL A 478 -5.72 15.53 -10.48
CA VAL A 478 -6.23 15.02 -9.20
C VAL A 478 -6.24 16.13 -8.17
N LEU A 479 -7.42 16.44 -7.65
CA LEU A 479 -7.66 17.57 -6.73
C LEU A 479 -8.47 17.14 -5.51
N PHE A 480 -8.04 17.60 -4.33
CA PHE A 480 -8.88 17.66 -3.14
C PHE A 480 -9.78 18.91 -3.18
N GLY A 481 -10.94 18.86 -2.51
CA GLY A 481 -12.01 19.86 -2.67
C GLY A 481 -11.59 21.32 -2.47
N TYR A 482 -10.74 21.61 -1.49
CA TYR A 482 -10.23 22.96 -1.25
C TYR A 482 -9.25 23.47 -2.34
N GLU A 483 -8.56 22.56 -3.05
CA GLU A 483 -7.75 22.95 -4.21
C GLU A 483 -8.66 23.49 -5.31
N ILE A 484 -9.84 22.89 -5.46
CA ILE A 484 -10.89 23.38 -6.37
C ILE A 484 -11.46 24.71 -5.88
N GLU A 485 -11.73 24.88 -4.60
CA GLU A 485 -12.22 26.17 -4.08
C GLU A 485 -11.21 27.31 -4.31
N ARG A 486 -9.91 27.07 -4.17
CA ARG A 486 -8.89 28.08 -4.52
C ARG A 486 -8.86 28.36 -6.02
N LEU A 487 -9.07 27.34 -6.85
CA LEU A 487 -9.21 27.47 -8.30
C LEU A 487 -10.50 28.26 -8.68
N ILE A 488 -11.63 27.97 -8.03
CA ILE A 488 -12.99 28.52 -8.29
C ILE A 488 -13.24 29.89 -7.62
N MET A 489 -12.69 30.19 -6.43
CA MET A 489 -12.86 31.49 -5.74
C MET A 489 -12.29 32.67 -6.52
N HIS A 490 -11.50 32.39 -7.54
CA HIS A 490 -11.02 33.37 -8.51
C HIS A 490 -11.91 33.50 -9.76
N TYR A 491 -13.09 32.86 -9.75
CA TYR A 491 -14.04 32.77 -10.87
C TYR A 491 -15.44 33.34 -10.54
N ASN A 492 -15.59 34.10 -9.45
CA ASN A 492 -16.83 34.83 -9.17
C ASN A 492 -16.81 36.24 -9.78
N ASN A 493 -16.94 36.26 -11.11
CA ASN A 493 -17.71 37.23 -11.91
C ASN A 493 -17.74 36.68 -13.34
N GLY A 494 -18.92 36.35 -13.88
CA GLY A 494 -19.07 35.47 -15.05
C GLY A 494 -18.51 35.99 -16.40
N ILE A 495 -18.02 35.03 -17.21
CA ILE A 495 -18.00 34.84 -18.70
C ILE A 495 -17.54 36.06 -19.57
N PRO A 496 -16.63 35.99 -20.61
CA PRO A 496 -16.27 34.91 -21.54
C PRO A 496 -14.75 34.73 -21.83
N ILE A 497 -14.45 33.86 -22.81
CA ILE A 497 -13.22 33.73 -23.62
C ILE A 497 -12.62 35.11 -23.95
N SER A 498 -11.32 35.26 -23.66
CA SER A 498 -10.39 36.37 -23.94
C SER A 498 -10.75 37.76 -23.40
N ASP A 499 -9.96 38.29 -22.46
CA ASP A 499 -9.12 39.46 -22.77
C ASP A 499 -7.98 39.63 -21.75
N GLU A 500 -6.86 40.12 -22.25
CA GLU A 500 -5.66 40.49 -21.51
C GLU A 500 -5.93 41.74 -20.67
N ASN A 501 -5.70 41.67 -19.34
CA ASN A 501 -4.80 42.56 -18.61
C ASN A 501 -5.11 42.64 -17.10
N ASN A 502 -4.00 42.84 -16.37
CA ASN A 502 -3.87 43.33 -15.00
C ASN A 502 -4.29 42.42 -13.84
N TYR A 503 -3.34 41.62 -13.34
CA TYR A 503 -3.27 41.28 -11.90
C TYR A 503 -1.82 41.23 -11.43
N LYS A 504 -1.38 42.30 -10.74
CA LYS A 504 -0.13 42.32 -9.97
C LYS A 504 -0.35 41.53 -8.66
N ASN A 505 0.62 40.69 -8.33
CA ASN A 505 0.68 39.74 -7.21
C ASN A 505 -0.20 38.49 -7.30
N LYS A 506 -0.03 37.70 -8.37
CA LYS A 506 -0.35 36.27 -8.37
C LYS A 506 0.91 35.48 -8.68
N SER A 507 1.13 34.39 -7.96
CA SER A 507 2.23 33.48 -8.28
C SER A 507 1.98 32.90 -9.68
N LYS A 508 3.03 32.73 -10.49
CA LYS A 508 2.93 32.16 -11.85
C LYS A 508 2.22 30.80 -11.90
N TYR A 509 2.12 30.11 -10.75
CA TYR A 509 1.65 28.74 -10.59
C TYR A 509 0.16 28.55 -10.79
N ASP A 510 -0.67 29.52 -10.41
CA ASP A 510 -2.13 29.41 -10.50
C ASP A 510 -2.61 29.59 -11.96
N THR A 511 -1.91 30.43 -12.73
CA THR A 511 -2.30 30.78 -14.10
C THR A 511 -2.08 29.63 -15.10
N PHE A 512 -0.99 28.85 -14.97
CA PHE A 512 -0.68 27.77 -15.92
C PHE A 512 -1.64 26.57 -15.83
N ILE A 513 -1.94 26.07 -14.62
CA ILE A 513 -2.89 24.97 -14.42
C ILE A 513 -4.29 25.37 -14.93
N ARG A 514 -4.67 26.64 -14.74
CA ARG A 514 -5.97 27.18 -15.17
C ARG A 514 -6.10 27.31 -16.69
N GLU A 515 -5.08 27.77 -17.40
CA GLU A 515 -5.21 28.14 -18.82
C GLU A 515 -5.03 26.96 -19.80
N GLN A 516 -4.18 25.99 -19.46
CA GLN A 516 -3.78 24.90 -20.38
C GLN A 516 -4.33 23.53 -19.96
N MET A 517 -4.30 23.15 -18.67
CA MET A 517 -4.69 21.79 -18.28
C MET A 517 -6.21 21.58 -18.30
N TYR A 518 -7.00 22.56 -17.87
CA TYR A 518 -8.47 22.45 -17.77
C TYR A 518 -9.21 22.17 -19.09
N LYS A 519 -8.57 22.44 -20.25
CA LYS A 519 -9.18 22.25 -21.57
C LYS A 519 -8.99 20.83 -22.14
N GLU A 520 -8.03 20.06 -21.62
CA GLU A 520 -7.62 18.77 -22.22
C GLU A 520 -7.52 17.61 -21.22
N CYS A 521 -7.54 17.85 -19.90
CA CYS A 521 -7.45 16.80 -18.88
C CYS A 521 -8.80 16.40 -18.27
N GLN A 522 -8.92 15.14 -17.85
CA GLN A 522 -9.98 14.69 -16.95
C GLN A 522 -9.70 15.18 -15.53
N ILE A 523 -10.75 15.54 -14.80
CA ILE A 523 -10.64 15.99 -13.41
C ILE A 523 -11.15 14.91 -12.48
N LEU A 524 -10.26 14.40 -11.62
CA LEU A 524 -10.63 13.54 -10.50
C LEU A 524 -10.74 14.40 -9.24
N HIS A 525 -11.96 14.82 -8.94
CA HIS A 525 -12.30 15.56 -7.73
C HIS A 525 -12.79 14.61 -6.64
N VAL A 526 -12.09 14.62 -5.50
CA VAL A 526 -12.52 13.87 -4.31
C VAL A 526 -13.36 14.77 -3.41
N ASN A 527 -14.68 14.63 -3.51
CA ASN A 527 -15.64 15.31 -2.65
C ASN A 527 -16.15 14.36 -1.56
N ILE A 528 -15.92 14.70 -0.29
CA ILE A 528 -16.42 13.92 0.85
C ILE A 528 -17.65 14.57 1.53
N GLY A 529 -18.25 15.59 0.91
CA GLY A 529 -19.36 16.36 1.47
C GLY A 529 -18.95 17.20 2.68
N ASP A 530 -19.91 17.50 3.56
CA ASP A 530 -19.71 18.35 4.75
C ASP A 530 -19.03 17.61 5.92
N VAL A 531 -18.07 16.74 5.62
CA VAL A 531 -17.34 16.00 6.66
C VAL A 531 -16.14 16.83 7.10
N GLN A 532 -16.08 17.16 8.39
CA GLN A 532 -14.93 17.82 9.01
C GLN A 532 -13.67 16.97 8.83
N ASP A 533 -12.63 17.56 8.25
CA ASP A 533 -11.40 16.85 7.88
C ASP A 533 -10.14 17.75 7.93
N PRO A 534 -9.79 18.30 9.11
CA PRO A 534 -8.72 19.28 9.26
C PRO A 534 -7.35 18.75 8.79
N MET A 535 -7.10 17.45 8.98
CA MET A 535 -5.86 16.79 8.54
C MET A 535 -5.95 16.12 7.16
N TYR A 536 -7.04 16.32 6.42
CA TYR A 536 -7.31 15.68 5.13
C TYR A 536 -7.29 14.14 5.14
N ILE A 537 -7.58 13.54 6.30
CA ILE A 537 -7.57 12.10 6.50
C ILE A 537 -8.63 11.45 5.60
N ARG A 538 -9.86 11.97 5.66
CA ARG A 538 -11.00 11.39 4.95
C ARG A 538 -10.88 11.60 3.44
N HIS A 539 -10.38 12.75 2.98
CA HIS A 539 -10.06 12.98 1.56
C HIS A 539 -9.01 11.98 1.06
N SER A 540 -7.91 11.81 1.79
CA SER A 540 -6.81 10.92 1.39
C SER A 540 -7.26 9.45 1.39
N ILE A 541 -8.04 9.04 2.39
CA ILE A 541 -8.63 7.70 2.47
C ILE A 541 -9.63 7.47 1.34
N ALA A 542 -10.48 8.45 1.03
CA ALA A 542 -11.42 8.35 -0.08
C ALA A 542 -10.68 8.18 -1.42
N LEU A 543 -9.68 9.02 -1.69
CA LEU A 543 -8.85 8.90 -2.88
C LEU A 543 -8.17 7.54 -2.95
N LYS A 544 -7.57 7.08 -1.85
CA LYS A 544 -6.91 5.77 -1.77
C LYS A 544 -7.88 4.65 -2.14
N MET A 545 -9.07 4.62 -1.54
CA MET A 545 -10.09 3.61 -1.82
C MET A 545 -10.52 3.64 -3.29
N ILE A 546 -10.77 4.83 -3.84
CA ILE A 546 -11.11 5.02 -5.26
C ILE A 546 -9.99 4.50 -6.16
N MET A 547 -8.74 4.91 -5.92
CA MET A 547 -7.59 4.52 -6.74
C MET A 547 -7.30 3.02 -6.63
N ASN A 548 -7.42 2.42 -5.44
CA ASN A 548 -7.21 0.99 -5.27
C ASN A 548 -8.27 0.15 -5.99
N ALA A 549 -9.55 0.55 -5.92
CA ALA A 549 -10.63 -0.11 -6.65
C ALA A 549 -10.48 0.09 -8.17
N HIS A 550 -10.21 1.33 -8.60
CA HIS A 550 -9.98 1.70 -10.00
C HIS A 550 -8.81 0.91 -10.62
N SER A 551 -7.63 0.97 -10.02
CA SER A 551 -6.45 0.28 -10.55
C SER A 551 -6.61 -1.24 -10.55
N THR A 552 -7.31 -1.79 -9.56
CA THR A 552 -7.68 -3.21 -9.54
C THR A 552 -8.64 -3.56 -10.67
N ALA A 553 -9.66 -2.74 -10.90
CA ALA A 553 -10.64 -2.97 -11.95
C ALA A 553 -10.00 -2.92 -13.35
N VAL A 554 -9.20 -1.89 -13.63
CA VAL A 554 -8.45 -1.76 -14.89
C VAL A 554 -7.57 -3.00 -15.13
N ASN A 555 -6.74 -3.38 -14.16
CA ASN A 555 -5.82 -4.52 -14.33
C ASN A 555 -6.55 -5.86 -14.39
N THR A 556 -7.69 -6.00 -13.71
CA THR A 556 -8.53 -7.20 -13.82
C THR A 556 -9.10 -7.35 -15.23
N LYS A 557 -9.55 -6.26 -15.87
CA LYS A 557 -9.99 -6.28 -17.28
C LYS A 557 -8.85 -6.66 -18.24
N PHE A 558 -7.60 -6.34 -17.90
CA PHE A 558 -6.39 -6.82 -18.61
C PHE A 558 -5.96 -8.26 -18.25
N GLY A 559 -6.79 -9.02 -17.52
CA GLY A 559 -6.53 -10.42 -17.20
C GLY A 559 -5.46 -10.64 -16.14
N LYS A 560 -5.09 -9.61 -15.37
CA LYS A 560 -4.10 -9.72 -14.28
C LYS A 560 -4.65 -10.39 -13.02
N VAL A 561 -5.97 -10.50 -12.92
CA VAL A 561 -6.71 -11.11 -11.81
C VAL A 561 -7.65 -12.18 -12.36
N VAL A 562 -7.69 -13.34 -11.70
CA VAL A 562 -8.61 -14.43 -12.04
C VAL A 562 -9.52 -14.74 -10.86
N GLY A 563 -10.84 -14.65 -11.08
CA GLY A 563 -11.81 -14.55 -10.00
C GLY A 563 -11.52 -13.29 -9.17
N ASN A 564 -11.01 -13.51 -7.95
CA ASN A 564 -10.48 -12.49 -7.04
C ASN A 564 -9.09 -12.85 -6.50
N THR A 565 -8.25 -13.45 -7.34
CA THR A 565 -6.87 -13.80 -6.98
C THR A 565 -5.87 -13.14 -7.93
N MET A 566 -4.76 -12.65 -7.39
CA MET A 566 -3.64 -12.07 -8.15
C MET A 566 -2.82 -13.17 -8.83
N SER A 567 -3.43 -13.88 -9.77
CA SER A 567 -2.78 -15.01 -10.45
C SER A 567 -1.60 -14.60 -11.34
N ASN A 568 -1.38 -13.30 -11.57
CA ASN A 568 -0.21 -12.78 -12.29
C ASN A 568 0.87 -12.21 -11.34
N VAL A 569 1.20 -12.97 -10.30
CA VAL A 569 2.20 -12.60 -9.27
C VAL A 569 3.60 -13.10 -9.66
N ARG A 570 4.64 -12.30 -9.39
CA ARG A 570 6.03 -12.74 -9.47
C ARG A 570 6.49 -13.30 -8.13
N ALA A 571 7.13 -14.46 -8.13
CA ALA A 571 7.69 -15.08 -6.93
C ALA A 571 9.07 -14.48 -6.58
N GLY A 572 9.11 -13.18 -6.28
CA GLY A 572 10.36 -12.44 -6.04
C GLY A 572 10.98 -12.62 -4.65
N ASN A 573 10.20 -13.08 -3.67
CA ASN A 573 10.63 -13.30 -2.28
C ASN A 573 9.99 -14.57 -1.70
N LEU A 574 10.39 -14.97 -0.48
CA LEU A 574 9.93 -16.22 0.13
C LEU A 574 8.41 -16.22 0.39
N LYS A 575 7.83 -15.08 0.78
CA LYS A 575 6.36 -14.92 0.93
C LYS A 575 5.63 -15.08 -0.40
N LEU A 576 6.13 -14.48 -1.48
CA LEU A 576 5.54 -14.53 -2.81
C LEU A 576 5.67 -15.91 -3.47
N VAL A 577 6.74 -16.66 -3.18
CA VAL A 577 6.84 -18.09 -3.54
C VAL A 577 5.71 -18.89 -2.87
N GLY A 578 5.44 -18.61 -1.59
CA GLY A 578 4.39 -19.29 -0.83
C GLY A 578 3.00 -19.01 -1.38
N ARG A 579 2.74 -17.74 -1.71
CA ARG A 579 1.52 -17.29 -2.38
C ARG A 579 1.37 -17.91 -3.77
N ALA A 580 2.40 -17.86 -4.61
CA ALA A 580 2.38 -18.44 -5.95
C ALA A 580 2.08 -19.94 -5.91
N THR A 581 2.71 -20.68 -4.98
CA THR A 581 2.46 -22.10 -4.77
C THR A 581 1.01 -22.37 -4.40
N TYR A 582 0.46 -21.60 -3.45
CA TYR A 582 -0.94 -21.75 -3.04
C TYR A 582 -1.92 -21.39 -4.16
N LEU A 583 -1.65 -20.36 -4.96
CA LEU A 583 -2.49 -20.00 -6.10
C LEU A 583 -2.51 -21.13 -7.15
N THR A 584 -1.36 -21.71 -7.46
CA THR A 584 -1.27 -22.88 -8.35
C THR A 584 -2.08 -24.05 -7.78
N LEU A 585 -1.87 -24.40 -6.51
CA LEU A 585 -2.61 -25.46 -5.81
C LEU A 585 -4.13 -25.24 -5.83
N SER A 586 -4.56 -24.04 -5.45
CA SER A 586 -5.97 -23.67 -5.26
C SER A 586 -6.74 -23.71 -6.58
N HIS A 587 -6.18 -23.11 -7.66
CA HIS A 587 -6.80 -23.11 -8.97
C HIS A 587 -6.85 -24.51 -9.58
N VAL A 588 -5.78 -25.30 -9.48
CA VAL A 588 -5.76 -26.68 -10.00
C VAL A 588 -6.82 -27.51 -9.27
N ASN A 589 -6.77 -27.59 -7.94
CA ASN A 589 -7.66 -28.44 -7.18
C ASN A 589 -9.13 -27.98 -7.27
N GLN A 590 -9.40 -26.68 -7.43
CA GLN A 590 -10.76 -26.19 -7.69
C GLN A 590 -11.32 -26.72 -9.01
N ASN A 591 -10.51 -26.76 -10.08
CA ASN A 591 -10.97 -27.21 -11.39
C ASN A 591 -11.00 -28.74 -11.51
N LEU A 592 -10.08 -29.46 -10.89
CA LEU A 592 -10.15 -30.93 -10.77
C LEU A 592 -11.44 -31.35 -10.04
N LYS A 593 -11.79 -30.67 -8.94
CA LYS A 593 -13.06 -30.91 -8.23
C LYS A 593 -14.30 -30.70 -9.12
N LYS A 594 -14.30 -29.66 -9.98
CA LYS A 594 -15.41 -29.41 -10.91
C LYS A 594 -15.57 -30.53 -11.94
N MET A 595 -14.47 -31.16 -12.34
CA MET A 595 -14.44 -32.31 -13.26
C MET A 595 -14.78 -33.65 -12.61
N ASN A 596 -15.13 -33.66 -11.31
CA ASN A 596 -15.29 -34.87 -10.50
C ASN A 596 -14.03 -35.76 -10.45
N GLU A 597 -12.85 -35.16 -10.64
CA GLU A 597 -11.58 -35.86 -10.47
C GLU A 597 -11.31 -36.10 -8.98
N SER A 598 -11.00 -37.35 -8.64
CA SER A 598 -10.72 -37.74 -7.25
C SER A 598 -9.31 -37.37 -6.80
N THR A 599 -8.36 -37.28 -7.74
CA THR A 599 -6.98 -36.90 -7.46
C THR A 599 -6.87 -35.39 -7.28
N GLN A 600 -6.29 -34.98 -6.15
CA GLN A 600 -5.86 -33.60 -5.92
C GLN A 600 -4.34 -33.57 -5.85
N ILE A 601 -3.75 -32.48 -6.31
CA ILE A 601 -2.32 -32.26 -6.12
C ILE A 601 -2.06 -31.72 -4.71
N THR A 602 -0.87 -31.98 -4.21
CA THR A 602 -0.36 -31.48 -2.92
C THR A 602 0.36 -30.14 -3.07
N TYR A 603 0.58 -29.44 -1.95
CA TYR A 603 1.38 -28.21 -1.92
C TYR A 603 2.81 -28.44 -2.45
N SER A 604 3.43 -29.56 -2.09
CA SER A 604 4.77 -29.96 -2.53
C SER A 604 4.83 -30.18 -4.04
N GLU A 605 3.82 -30.82 -4.63
CA GLU A 605 3.73 -31.02 -6.07
C GLU A 605 3.50 -29.70 -6.83
N ALA A 606 2.61 -28.84 -6.33
CA ALA A 606 2.40 -27.50 -6.89
C ALA A 606 3.70 -26.67 -6.85
N ASN A 607 4.44 -26.74 -5.74
CA ASN A 607 5.70 -26.02 -5.56
C ASN A 607 6.77 -26.52 -6.54
N ALA A 608 6.90 -27.83 -6.73
CA ALA A 608 7.88 -28.39 -7.65
C ALA A 608 7.62 -27.96 -9.10
N VAL A 609 6.36 -27.97 -9.54
CA VAL A 609 5.99 -27.45 -10.88
C VAL A 609 6.26 -25.95 -10.98
N LEU A 610 6.00 -25.19 -9.92
CA LEU A 610 6.29 -23.76 -9.88
C LEU A 610 7.78 -23.47 -10.06
N PHE A 611 8.65 -24.17 -9.31
CA PHE A 611 10.11 -24.01 -9.41
C PHE A 611 10.64 -24.41 -10.80
N ASP A 612 10.11 -25.48 -11.40
CA ASP A 612 10.48 -25.90 -12.76
C ASP A 612 10.10 -24.82 -13.80
N VAL A 613 8.91 -24.22 -13.68
CA VAL A 613 8.49 -23.10 -14.54
C VAL A 613 9.35 -21.85 -14.29
N MET A 614 9.68 -21.54 -13.03
CA MET A 614 10.55 -20.40 -12.70
C MET A 614 11.94 -20.55 -13.34
N ASP A 615 12.53 -21.75 -13.29
CA ASP A 615 13.80 -22.04 -13.96
C ASP A 615 13.70 -21.83 -15.48
N TYR A 616 12.64 -22.32 -16.12
CA TYR A 616 12.37 -22.09 -17.55
C TYR A 616 12.27 -20.59 -17.91
N LEU A 617 11.54 -19.80 -17.11
CA LEU A 617 11.39 -18.37 -17.35
C LEU A 617 12.72 -17.62 -17.16
N SER A 618 13.50 -17.99 -16.15
CA SER A 618 14.79 -17.34 -15.83
C SER A 618 15.83 -17.49 -16.94
N LYS A 619 15.77 -18.61 -17.67
CA LYS A 619 16.68 -18.92 -18.79
C LYS A 619 16.33 -18.17 -20.07
N ASN A 620 15.18 -17.50 -20.13
CA ASN A 620 14.70 -16.79 -21.32
C ASN A 620 14.58 -15.28 -21.07
N PRO A 621 15.55 -14.46 -21.53
CA PRO A 621 15.56 -13.01 -21.30
C PRO A 621 14.31 -12.26 -21.78
N LYS A 622 13.61 -12.80 -22.79
CA LYS A 622 12.39 -12.19 -23.35
C LYS A 622 11.16 -12.37 -22.45
N ILE A 623 11.14 -13.40 -21.61
CA ILE A 623 9.97 -13.79 -20.80
C ILE A 623 10.30 -13.94 -19.31
N THR A 624 11.52 -13.59 -18.89
CA THR A 624 11.93 -13.60 -17.47
C THR A 624 11.05 -12.71 -16.57
N ALA A 625 10.29 -11.80 -17.17
CA ALA A 625 9.36 -10.89 -16.51
C ALA A 625 7.94 -11.48 -16.35
N GLU A 626 7.68 -12.67 -16.89
CA GLU A 626 6.37 -13.34 -16.81
C GLU A 626 6.12 -13.95 -15.43
N SER A 627 4.84 -14.09 -15.07
CA SER A 627 4.45 -14.81 -13.86
C SER A 627 4.51 -16.32 -14.10
N PRO A 628 5.09 -17.13 -13.17
CA PRO A 628 5.11 -18.58 -13.31
C PRO A 628 3.74 -19.23 -13.05
N VAL A 629 2.86 -18.59 -12.26
CA VAL A 629 1.60 -19.18 -11.78
C VAL A 629 0.65 -19.62 -12.91
N PRO A 630 0.34 -18.78 -13.92
CA PRO A 630 -0.55 -19.16 -15.01
C PRO A 630 -0.04 -20.39 -15.79
N THR A 631 1.25 -20.40 -16.13
CA THR A 631 1.88 -21.49 -16.86
C THR A 631 1.88 -22.77 -16.04
N SER A 632 2.18 -22.70 -14.73
CA SER A 632 2.10 -23.87 -13.85
C SER A 632 0.69 -24.46 -13.77
N ILE A 633 -0.35 -23.62 -13.65
CA ILE A 633 -1.74 -24.09 -13.60
C ILE A 633 -2.14 -24.80 -14.90
N ILE A 634 -1.90 -24.15 -16.05
CA ILE A 634 -2.23 -24.71 -17.37
C ILE A 634 -1.47 -26.01 -17.60
N ARG A 635 -0.17 -26.04 -17.29
CA ARG A 635 0.67 -27.24 -17.46
C ARG A 635 0.14 -28.43 -16.68
N ILE A 636 -0.24 -28.22 -15.42
CA ILE A 636 -0.79 -29.28 -14.56
C ILE A 636 -2.13 -29.76 -15.12
N LEU A 637 -3.04 -28.84 -15.44
CA LEU A 637 -4.37 -29.17 -15.91
C LEU A 637 -4.34 -29.87 -17.28
N GLU A 638 -3.51 -29.43 -18.22
CA GLU A 638 -3.32 -30.11 -19.50
C GLU A 638 -2.72 -31.51 -19.34
N ALA A 639 -1.73 -31.67 -18.45
CA ALA A 639 -1.11 -32.97 -18.18
C ALA A 639 -2.11 -33.95 -17.53
N MET A 640 -2.93 -33.48 -16.60
CA MET A 640 -4.01 -34.28 -16.00
C MET A 640 -5.08 -34.64 -17.04
N LYS A 641 -5.48 -33.69 -17.89
CA LYS A 641 -6.51 -33.91 -18.92
C LYS A 641 -6.06 -34.91 -19.99
N LYS A 642 -4.80 -34.83 -20.44
CA LYS A 642 -4.26 -35.68 -21.50
C LYS A 642 -3.61 -36.96 -21.00
N GLN A 643 -3.28 -37.04 -19.70
CA GLN A 643 -2.45 -38.09 -19.11
C GLN A 643 -1.10 -38.26 -19.83
N THR A 644 -0.52 -37.14 -20.28
CA THR A 644 0.75 -37.09 -21.00
C THR A 644 1.65 -35.98 -20.46
N HIS A 645 2.96 -36.10 -20.70
CA HIS A 645 3.91 -35.03 -20.45
C HIS A 645 3.51 -33.76 -21.24
N ILE A 646 3.58 -32.61 -20.56
CA ILE A 646 3.40 -31.27 -21.15
C ILE A 646 4.63 -30.45 -20.79
N THR A 647 5.27 -29.87 -21.80
CA THR A 647 6.45 -29.03 -21.64
C THR A 647 6.08 -27.64 -21.10
N ASN A 648 7.07 -26.93 -20.56
CA ASN A 648 6.88 -25.54 -20.14
C ASN A 648 6.52 -24.62 -21.33
N GLU A 649 7.09 -24.88 -22.51
CA GLU A 649 6.82 -24.10 -23.73
C GLU A 649 5.38 -24.30 -24.22
N GLU A 650 4.88 -25.54 -24.30
CA GLU A 650 3.49 -25.80 -24.69
C GLU A 650 2.48 -25.11 -23.77
N ALA A 651 2.68 -25.23 -22.46
CA ALA A 651 1.81 -24.57 -21.49
C ALA A 651 1.91 -23.03 -21.57
N PHE A 652 3.10 -22.50 -21.84
CA PHE A 652 3.32 -21.07 -22.03
C PHE A 652 2.63 -20.54 -23.30
N VAL A 653 2.66 -21.30 -24.41
CA VAL A 653 1.95 -20.96 -25.64
C VAL A 653 0.44 -20.90 -25.39
N ILE A 654 -0.14 -21.91 -24.74
CA ILE A 654 -1.57 -21.91 -24.37
C ILE A 654 -1.90 -20.68 -23.51
N LYS A 655 -1.04 -20.34 -22.55
CA LYS A 655 -1.19 -19.14 -21.73
C LYS A 655 -1.19 -17.85 -22.55
N GLN A 656 -0.35 -17.74 -23.58
CA GLN A 656 -0.28 -16.54 -24.43
C GLN A 656 -1.48 -16.43 -25.37
N GLU A 657 -1.99 -17.57 -25.87
CA GLU A 657 -3.11 -17.60 -26.80
C GLU A 657 -4.46 -17.36 -26.11
N LEU A 658 -4.69 -17.98 -24.95
CA LEU A 658 -5.98 -17.96 -24.27
C LEU A 658 -6.01 -17.06 -23.03
N GLY A 659 -4.88 -16.91 -22.33
CA GLY A 659 -4.87 -16.37 -20.97
C GLY A 659 -5.49 -17.34 -19.94
N LEU A 660 -5.12 -17.16 -18.67
CA LEU A 660 -5.55 -18.09 -17.60
C LEU A 660 -7.06 -18.04 -17.34
N ALA A 661 -7.66 -16.86 -17.33
CA ALA A 661 -9.09 -16.72 -17.01
C ALA A 661 -9.97 -17.47 -18.02
N ASP A 662 -9.73 -17.25 -19.32
CA ASP A 662 -10.52 -17.88 -20.38
C ASP A 662 -10.15 -19.36 -20.52
N TYR A 663 -8.90 -19.76 -20.27
CA TYR A 663 -8.54 -21.18 -20.17
C TYR A 663 -9.35 -21.90 -19.08
N LEU A 664 -9.42 -21.34 -17.87
CA LEU A 664 -10.13 -21.98 -16.75
C LEU A 664 -11.66 -21.98 -16.94
N GLU A 665 -12.22 -20.99 -17.62
CA GLU A 665 -13.65 -20.95 -17.94
C GLU A 665 -14.05 -22.07 -18.92
N ASN A 666 -13.15 -22.41 -19.85
CA ASN A 666 -13.35 -23.46 -20.86
C ASN A 666 -12.76 -24.82 -20.48
N TYR A 667 -12.12 -24.95 -19.31
CA TYR A 667 -11.51 -26.21 -18.87
C TYR A 667 -12.56 -27.24 -18.45
N ALA A 668 -13.69 -26.76 -17.90
CA ALA A 668 -14.78 -27.58 -17.37
C ALA A 668 -15.63 -28.26 -18.46
#